data_AF-A0AAE9KIZ6-F1
#
_entry.id   AF-A0AAE9KIZ6-F1
#
_cell.length_a   1.000
_cell.length_b   1.000
_cell.length_c   1.000
_cell.angle_alpha   90.00
_cell.angle_beta   90.00
_cell.angle_gamma   90.00
#
_symmetry.space_group_name_H-M   'P 1'
#
loop_
_entity.id
_entity.type
_entity.pdbx_description
1 polymer ?
#
loop_
_entity_poly.entity_id
_entity_poly.type
_entity_poly.pdbx_seq_one_letter_code
_entity_poly.pdbx_strand_id
1 'polypeptide(L)'
;MFDHNKDGIRTATGWVKPDDGLLVLDRNGDGIINNGGELFGDSTLLADGSRAAHGYAALAELDSNGDGKVDAADEKFADLRVWRDLNSDGISTASELFTLEELGIASLDTAYKNTHTGLAGGNTLVQQGSFTKADGSSGQMGDVNFVVNNLYGNYADKIALTPEQMQAANLQGIGGLRDLREAAALSEKLALALKAYSEADSKEAQQALLENLVEQWAATNPYFGAEISISNQLTLTSSEGIGLTPAQAKAMQNQIFMVSEERQQMLDETARKLAIVNAFSGIRSSFVGVYNEATFGKMAAVADKQYATLMKSIYEGLLFQTRLQPYLNAVTFTLANGSFEPDFSGIKTAFETVHAENPKKAFVDLSEFIVFSQNNNKPVFAELSTLLTQITYDAVNAGQLDEYAQVLSRNTLEGLGHKLGTDGKDVFYGNNLSNYLMGADGNDTLHGRGGDDILSGGTGDDELYGGAGKDTLIGGTGNDKLEGGNGEADTYIFAAGHGQDIVNDYGSNQAHTDTLRFEGAVLADAVFTRSDNDLVIKAFGAEDAVAVSNYFSSNSGYRYYQFAFDDKTITAADMSLITVEGDGSDKNDRLYGWDSIDILHGGLGNDYMSGENGNDKLYGDEGNDSLYGGNGDDHLDGGEGNDRLEGGNGNDMLLGGSGNDELYGGAGKDTLIGGAGNDKLEGGNGEADTYIFAAGHGQDIVNDYGSNQAHTDTLRFEGAVLADAVFTRSDNDLVIKAFGAEDAVAVSNYFSSNSGYRYYQFAFDDKTITAADMSLITVEGDGSDKNDRLYGWDSIDILHGGLGNDYMSGENGNDKLYGDEGNDSLYGGNGDDHLDGGEGNDRLEGGNGNDMLLGGSGDDKLYGGSGNDTLIGGTGNDYLEGGSNGADTYIFAAGHGKDIVSDYGSKVEHIDTLIFEEALSPDVLFEKSGNDLIVKAFGNEEQVSVSNYFSSGAYRYVQFAFEDKMLSAAEVSSAIV
;
A
#
# COMPACT_ATOMS: atom_id res chain seq x y z
N MET A 1 -17.43 40.74 47.15
CA MET A 1 -18.90 40.50 47.12
C MET A 1 -19.50 41.02 48.40
N PHE A 2 -20.68 41.64 48.38
CA PHE A 2 -21.30 42.21 49.59
C PHE A 2 -22.84 42.07 49.54
N ASP A 3 -23.49 41.97 50.70
CA ASP A 3 -24.94 41.96 50.82
C ASP A 3 -25.45 43.40 50.96
N HIS A 4 -25.81 44.05 49.86
CA HIS A 4 -26.21 45.46 49.86
C HIS A 4 -27.59 45.74 50.45
N ASN A 5 -28.48 44.75 50.53
CA ASN A 5 -29.89 44.96 50.84
C ASN A 5 -30.36 44.22 52.11
N LYS A 6 -29.44 43.49 52.76
CA LYS A 6 -29.64 42.67 53.96
C LYS A 6 -30.57 41.48 53.70
N ASP A 7 -30.47 40.85 52.53
CA ASP A 7 -31.24 39.65 52.18
C ASP A 7 -30.50 38.33 52.41
N GLY A 8 -29.26 38.38 52.89
CA GLY A 8 -28.41 37.22 53.19
C GLY A 8 -27.57 36.74 52.00
N ILE A 9 -27.69 37.38 50.82
CA ILE A 9 -26.99 37.01 49.60
C ILE A 9 -25.92 38.05 49.27
N ARG A 10 -24.66 37.62 49.33
CA ARG A 10 -23.53 38.46 48.91
C ARG A 10 -23.42 38.42 47.40
N THR A 11 -23.55 39.56 46.76
CA THR A 11 -23.48 39.71 45.30
C THR A 11 -22.15 40.32 44.87
N ALA A 12 -21.68 39.96 43.67
CA ALA A 12 -20.57 40.66 43.05
C ALA A 12 -20.99 42.11 42.77
N THR A 13 -20.15 43.07 43.16
CA THR A 13 -20.48 44.49 43.12
C THR A 13 -19.24 45.31 42.78
N GLY A 14 -19.42 46.46 42.17
CA GLY A 14 -18.40 47.50 42.11
C GLY A 14 -18.06 47.97 43.53
N TRP A 15 -16.83 48.41 43.75
CA TRP A 15 -16.34 48.68 45.09
C TRP A 15 -15.49 49.94 45.15
N VAL A 16 -15.36 50.51 46.35
CA VAL A 16 -14.40 51.60 46.63
C VAL A 16 -12.97 51.07 46.55
N LYS A 17 -12.03 51.92 46.13
CA LYS A 17 -10.61 51.57 46.15
C LYS A 17 -10.06 51.63 47.59
N PRO A 18 -8.94 50.93 47.89
CA PRO A 18 -8.36 50.92 49.24
C PRO A 18 -7.97 52.30 49.82
N ASP A 19 -7.79 53.32 48.98
CA ASP A 19 -7.48 54.70 49.37
C ASP A 19 -8.70 55.52 49.83
N ASP A 20 -9.91 55.10 49.45
CA ASP A 20 -11.18 55.64 49.95
C ASP A 20 -11.77 54.72 51.04
N GLY A 21 -12.87 55.14 51.67
CA GLY A 21 -13.56 54.34 52.68
C GLY A 21 -15.07 54.55 52.69
N LEU A 22 -15.81 53.51 53.09
CA LEU A 22 -17.24 53.55 53.27
C LEU A 22 -17.56 54.06 54.68
N LEU A 23 -18.50 54.99 54.80
CA LEU A 23 -19.04 55.37 56.10
C LEU A 23 -19.97 54.25 56.59
N VAL A 24 -19.76 53.78 57.82
CA VAL A 24 -20.47 52.62 58.38
C VAL A 24 -20.85 52.84 59.84
N LEU A 25 -21.89 52.14 60.28
CA LEU A 25 -22.34 52.07 61.65
C LEU A 25 -22.72 50.61 61.96
N ASP A 26 -22.04 50.00 62.92
CA ASP A 26 -22.43 48.69 63.44
C ASP A 26 -23.73 48.84 64.25
N ARG A 27 -24.86 48.49 63.62
CA ARG A 27 -26.19 48.65 64.21
C ARG A 27 -26.64 47.43 65.02
N ASN A 28 -26.01 46.28 64.82
CA ASN A 28 -26.38 45.04 65.50
C ASN A 28 -25.46 44.71 66.69
N GLY A 29 -24.30 45.39 66.79
CA GLY A 29 -23.33 45.28 67.86
C GLY A 29 -22.45 44.03 67.79
N ASP A 30 -22.34 43.38 66.62
CA ASP A 30 -21.53 42.18 66.42
C ASP A 30 -20.05 42.47 66.09
N GLY A 31 -19.70 43.75 65.88
CA GLY A 31 -18.36 44.22 65.59
C GLY A 31 -17.89 43.99 64.16
N ILE A 32 -18.78 43.59 63.23
CA ILE A 32 -18.47 43.26 61.85
C ILE A 32 -19.47 43.97 60.92
N ILE A 33 -18.97 44.67 59.89
CA ILE A 33 -19.85 45.23 58.86
C ILE A 33 -20.05 44.19 57.76
N ASN A 34 -21.26 43.62 57.68
CA ASN A 34 -21.52 42.48 56.80
C ASN A 34 -22.73 42.65 55.87
N ASN A 35 -23.53 43.71 56.05
CA ASN A 35 -24.68 43.99 55.19
C ASN A 35 -24.94 45.50 55.00
N GLY A 36 -25.74 45.85 54.00
CA GLY A 36 -26.04 47.24 53.64
C GLY A 36 -26.92 47.98 54.65
N GLY A 37 -27.52 47.29 55.62
CA GLY A 37 -28.17 47.94 56.76
C GLY A 37 -27.19 48.64 57.70
N GLU A 38 -25.90 48.31 57.63
CA GLU A 38 -24.80 48.90 58.42
C GLU A 38 -24.00 49.93 57.61
N LEU A 39 -24.23 50.00 56.30
CA LEU A 39 -23.75 51.09 55.45
C LEU A 39 -24.75 52.26 55.50
N PHE A 40 -24.27 53.47 55.19
CA PHE A 40 -25.13 54.62 54.95
C PHE A 40 -25.61 54.62 53.50
N GLY A 41 -26.93 54.48 53.30
CA GLY A 41 -27.54 54.38 51.97
C GLY A 41 -29.06 54.17 52.04
N ASP A 42 -29.66 53.80 50.92
CA ASP A 42 -31.10 53.52 50.79
C ASP A 42 -31.55 52.21 51.50
N SER A 43 -30.60 51.40 51.95
CA SER A 43 -30.85 50.20 52.75
C SER A 43 -30.75 50.45 54.26
N THR A 44 -30.39 51.67 54.67
CA THR A 44 -30.41 52.09 56.07
C THR A 44 -31.86 52.30 56.54
N LEU A 45 -32.21 51.73 57.71
CA LEU A 45 -33.48 51.99 58.37
C LEU A 45 -33.37 53.26 59.24
N LEU A 46 -34.35 54.15 59.08
CA LEU A 46 -34.56 55.32 59.93
C LEU A 46 -35.31 54.91 61.21
N ALA A 47 -35.33 55.77 62.24
CA ALA A 47 -35.97 55.50 63.54
C ALA A 47 -37.48 55.27 63.45
N ASP A 48 -38.15 55.76 62.40
CA ASP A 48 -39.57 55.50 62.14
C ASP A 48 -39.82 54.11 61.49
N GLY A 49 -38.76 53.36 61.20
CA GLY A 49 -38.80 52.05 60.57
C GLY A 49 -38.88 52.08 59.04
N SER A 50 -38.91 53.26 58.41
CA SER A 50 -38.81 53.41 56.97
C SER A 50 -37.36 53.31 56.48
N ARG A 51 -37.16 53.00 55.20
CA ARG A 51 -35.84 53.04 54.56
C ARG A 51 -35.48 54.48 54.20
N ALA A 52 -34.23 54.87 54.42
CA ALA A 52 -33.73 56.17 54.01
C ALA A 52 -33.88 56.37 52.49
N ALA A 53 -34.15 57.60 52.06
CA ALA A 53 -34.22 57.90 50.62
C ALA A 53 -32.85 57.79 49.91
N HIS A 54 -31.76 58.01 50.67
CA HIS A 54 -30.35 57.96 50.25
C HIS A 54 -29.46 58.12 51.51
N GLY A 55 -28.15 57.92 51.39
CA GLY A 55 -27.19 57.93 52.50
C GLY A 55 -27.11 59.24 53.27
N TYR A 56 -27.25 60.40 52.61
CA TYR A 56 -27.33 61.69 53.32
C TYR A 56 -28.58 61.83 54.19
N ALA A 57 -29.71 61.23 53.80
CA ALA A 57 -30.92 61.23 54.62
C ALA A 57 -30.72 60.38 55.89
N ALA A 58 -30.00 59.26 55.76
CA ALA A 58 -29.59 58.44 56.89
C ALA A 58 -28.57 59.16 57.80
N LEU A 59 -27.66 59.94 57.23
CA LEU A 59 -26.68 60.73 58.00
C LEU A 59 -27.35 61.87 58.77
N ALA A 60 -28.30 62.58 58.16
CA ALA A 60 -29.01 63.71 58.78
C ALA A 60 -29.79 63.32 60.04
N GLU A 61 -30.14 62.04 60.21
CA GLU A 61 -30.79 61.54 61.42
C GLU A 61 -29.86 61.50 62.63
N LEU A 62 -28.54 61.49 62.40
CA LEU A 62 -27.54 61.47 63.47
C LEU A 62 -27.17 62.87 63.97
N ASP A 63 -27.63 63.93 63.31
CA ASP A 63 -27.52 65.32 63.74
C ASP A 63 -28.57 65.60 64.83
N SER A 64 -28.17 65.34 66.08
CA SER A 64 -29.05 65.39 67.25
C SER A 64 -29.34 66.82 67.72
N ASN A 65 -28.46 67.77 67.36
CA ASN A 65 -28.55 69.17 67.77
C ASN A 65 -29.17 70.06 66.66
N GLY A 66 -29.28 69.55 65.43
CA GLY A 66 -29.88 70.18 64.26
C GLY A 66 -29.05 71.29 63.63
N ASP A 67 -27.72 71.27 63.78
CA ASP A 67 -26.82 72.30 63.28
C ASP A 67 -26.38 72.11 61.82
N GLY A 68 -26.82 71.01 61.19
CA GLY A 68 -26.52 70.65 59.81
C GLY A 68 -25.23 69.85 59.65
N LYS A 69 -24.63 69.39 60.75
CA LYS A 69 -23.43 68.56 60.78
C LYS A 69 -23.61 67.40 61.75
N VAL A 70 -22.85 66.34 61.53
CA VAL A 70 -22.68 65.26 62.51
C VAL A 70 -21.26 65.38 63.04
N ASP A 71 -21.11 65.79 64.30
CA ASP A 71 -19.83 66.05 64.96
C ASP A 71 -19.79 65.58 66.42
N ALA A 72 -18.72 65.87 67.16
CA ALA A 72 -18.55 65.40 68.54
C ALA A 72 -19.64 65.89 69.53
N ALA A 73 -20.48 66.86 69.15
CA ALA A 73 -21.67 67.26 69.91
C ALA A 73 -22.84 66.28 69.76
N ASP A 74 -22.79 65.36 68.80
CA ASP A 74 -23.84 64.39 68.52
C ASP A 74 -23.64 63.04 69.20
N GLU A 75 -24.73 62.47 69.72
CA GLU A 75 -24.72 61.23 70.51
C GLU A 75 -24.07 60.05 69.77
N LYS A 76 -24.22 59.99 68.44
CA LYS A 76 -23.78 58.86 67.61
C LYS A 76 -22.46 59.07 66.88
N PHE A 77 -21.80 60.21 67.03
CA PHE A 77 -20.56 60.49 66.31
C PHE A 77 -19.41 59.54 66.68
N ALA A 78 -19.29 59.15 67.96
CA ALA A 78 -18.25 58.23 68.42
C ALA A 78 -18.44 56.77 67.96
N ASP A 79 -19.69 56.41 67.63
CA ASP A 79 -20.08 55.06 67.17
C ASP A 79 -19.78 54.86 65.68
N LEU A 80 -19.67 55.95 64.91
CA LEU A 80 -19.37 55.91 63.49
C LEU A 80 -17.96 55.38 63.23
N ARG A 81 -17.82 54.68 62.12
CA ARG A 81 -16.54 54.16 61.60
C ARG A 81 -16.44 54.44 60.10
N VAL A 82 -15.22 54.38 59.58
CA VAL A 82 -14.95 54.32 58.15
C VAL A 82 -14.31 52.97 57.86
N TRP A 83 -14.96 52.18 57.01
CA TRP A 83 -14.43 50.90 56.54
C TRP A 83 -13.59 51.12 55.29
N ARG A 84 -12.30 50.83 55.38
CA ARG A 84 -11.39 50.77 54.23
C ARG A 84 -11.06 49.31 53.95
N ASP A 85 -11.69 48.75 52.94
CA ASP A 85 -11.43 47.39 52.48
C ASP A 85 -10.08 47.34 51.75
N LEU A 86 -9.05 46.87 52.44
CA LEU A 86 -7.66 46.98 51.96
C LEU A 86 -7.30 45.85 50.99
N ASN A 87 -7.98 44.70 51.09
CA ASN A 87 -7.76 43.54 50.24
C ASN A 87 -8.85 43.38 49.15
N SER A 88 -9.89 44.22 49.19
CA SER A 88 -11.03 44.23 48.25
C SER A 88 -11.84 42.93 48.23
N ASP A 89 -11.91 42.20 49.35
CA ASP A 89 -12.69 40.96 49.46
C ASP A 89 -14.17 41.19 49.87
N GLY A 90 -14.51 42.41 50.29
CA GLY A 90 -15.84 42.79 50.75
C GLY A 90 -16.24 42.14 52.07
N ILE A 91 -15.28 41.76 52.92
CA ILE A 91 -15.47 41.24 54.27
C ILE A 91 -14.81 42.20 55.26
N SER A 92 -15.61 42.82 56.12
CA SER A 92 -15.05 43.75 57.11
C SER A 92 -14.29 43.00 58.21
N THR A 93 -13.04 43.40 58.44
CA THR A 93 -12.24 42.94 59.59
C THR A 93 -11.97 44.09 60.57
N ALA A 94 -11.67 43.78 61.83
CA ALA A 94 -11.36 44.79 62.83
C ALA A 94 -10.15 45.67 62.46
N SER A 95 -9.21 45.16 61.66
CA SER A 95 -8.05 45.92 61.15
C SER A 95 -8.38 46.93 60.04
N GLU A 96 -9.59 46.88 59.49
CA GLU A 96 -10.03 47.71 58.36
C GLU A 96 -11.09 48.75 58.77
N LEU A 97 -11.52 48.72 60.03
CA LEU A 97 -12.46 49.66 60.61
C LEU A 97 -11.71 50.74 61.38
N PHE A 98 -11.79 51.98 60.89
CA PHE A 98 -11.14 53.13 61.50
C PHE A 98 -12.19 54.03 62.15
N THR A 99 -11.86 54.59 63.32
CA THR A 99 -12.65 55.67 63.93
C THR A 99 -12.48 56.97 63.13
N LEU A 100 -13.44 57.89 63.23
CA LEU A 100 -13.30 59.21 62.60
C LEU A 100 -12.10 59.98 63.18
N GLU A 101 -11.83 59.82 64.48
CA GLU A 101 -10.68 60.43 65.14
C GLU A 101 -9.34 59.93 64.58
N GLU A 102 -9.20 58.61 64.35
CA GLU A 102 -7.99 58.01 63.74
C GLU A 102 -7.74 58.51 62.32
N LEU A 103 -8.80 58.82 61.57
CA LEU A 103 -8.71 59.42 60.23
C LEU A 103 -8.64 60.96 60.25
N GLY A 104 -8.67 61.58 61.43
CA GLY A 104 -8.63 63.02 61.62
C GLY A 104 -9.86 63.75 61.06
N ILE A 105 -11.04 63.12 61.06
CA ILE A 105 -12.31 63.71 60.64
C ILE A 105 -13.01 64.33 61.86
N ALA A 106 -13.32 65.62 61.79
CA ALA A 106 -13.92 66.38 62.88
C ALA A 106 -15.45 66.52 62.75
N SER A 107 -15.98 66.61 61.52
CA SER A 107 -17.43 66.68 61.28
C SER A 107 -17.80 66.23 59.87
N LEU A 108 -19.02 65.71 59.70
CA LEU A 108 -19.62 65.34 58.42
C LEU A 108 -20.77 66.30 58.11
N ASP A 109 -20.77 66.98 56.97
CA ASP A 109 -21.88 67.90 56.63
C ASP A 109 -23.09 67.10 56.10
N THR A 110 -24.30 67.38 56.58
CA THR A 110 -25.52 66.70 56.12
C THR A 110 -26.07 67.28 54.80
N ALA A 111 -25.56 68.45 54.41
CA ALA A 111 -25.90 69.10 53.15
C ALA A 111 -25.18 68.47 51.94
N TYR A 112 -25.92 68.27 50.85
CA TYR A 112 -25.41 67.65 49.63
C TYR A 112 -25.92 68.32 48.34
N LYS A 113 -25.32 67.97 47.22
CA LYS A 113 -25.78 68.29 45.86
C LYS A 113 -25.98 67.03 45.04
N ASN A 114 -27.06 66.96 44.29
CA ASN A 114 -27.28 65.91 43.30
C ASN A 114 -26.32 66.12 42.11
N THR A 115 -25.51 65.13 41.77
CA THR A 115 -24.49 65.21 40.70
C THR A 115 -24.74 64.23 39.57
N HIS A 116 -25.05 62.96 39.88
CA HIS A 116 -25.24 61.87 38.91
C HIS A 116 -24.03 61.70 37.98
N THR A 117 -22.83 61.74 38.54
CA THR A 117 -21.58 61.62 37.79
C THR A 117 -21.20 60.15 37.65
N GLY A 118 -21.00 59.68 36.42
CA GLY A 118 -20.48 58.33 36.17
C GLY A 118 -19.04 58.17 36.66
N LEU A 119 -18.78 57.05 37.35
CA LEU A 119 -17.47 56.64 37.86
C LEU A 119 -16.94 55.43 37.07
N ALA A 120 -15.67 55.07 37.32
CA ALA A 120 -15.07 53.87 36.75
C ALA A 120 -15.84 52.60 37.16
N GLY A 121 -15.86 51.60 36.28
CA GLY A 121 -16.57 50.33 36.54
C GLY A 121 -18.09 50.42 36.45
N GLY A 122 -18.64 51.52 35.91
CA GLY A 122 -20.08 51.73 35.75
C GLY A 122 -20.80 52.24 37.00
N ASN A 123 -20.09 52.42 38.11
CA ASN A 123 -20.64 52.98 39.35
C ASN A 123 -21.05 54.45 39.14
N THR A 124 -21.96 54.97 39.96
CA THR A 124 -22.45 56.36 39.81
C THR A 124 -22.41 57.10 41.14
N LEU A 125 -21.79 58.27 41.16
CA LEU A 125 -21.88 59.22 42.27
C LEU A 125 -23.20 59.99 42.14
N VAL A 126 -24.18 59.69 42.98
CA VAL A 126 -25.53 60.26 42.90
C VAL A 126 -25.58 61.62 43.60
N GLN A 127 -24.98 61.69 44.79
CA GLN A 127 -24.95 62.89 45.63
C GLN A 127 -23.55 63.14 46.15
N GLN A 128 -23.20 64.41 46.29
CA GLN A 128 -21.89 64.82 46.78
C GLN A 128 -22.02 65.94 47.82
N GLY A 129 -21.33 65.79 48.94
CA GLY A 129 -21.17 66.79 49.99
C GLY A 129 -19.74 66.81 50.51
N SER A 130 -19.55 67.17 51.77
CA SER A 130 -18.22 67.38 52.35
C SER A 130 -18.11 66.93 53.80
N PHE A 131 -16.89 66.67 54.23
CA PHE A 131 -16.53 66.52 55.63
C PHE A 131 -15.38 67.48 55.98
N THR A 132 -15.26 67.84 57.25
CA THR A 132 -14.19 68.70 57.75
C THR A 132 -13.21 67.87 58.57
N LYS A 133 -11.91 68.05 58.34
CA LYS A 133 -10.83 67.41 59.11
C LYS A 133 -10.45 68.24 60.33
N ALA A 134 -9.79 67.62 61.31
CA ALA A 134 -9.31 68.26 62.52
C ALA A 134 -8.30 69.40 62.27
N ASP A 135 -7.63 69.42 61.11
CA ASP A 135 -6.74 70.50 60.68
C ASP A 135 -7.47 71.68 59.99
N GLY A 136 -8.81 71.60 59.87
CA GLY A 136 -9.67 72.60 59.24
C GLY A 136 -9.78 72.49 57.72
N SER A 137 -9.08 71.54 57.08
CA SER A 137 -9.26 71.24 55.65
C SER A 137 -10.58 70.47 55.41
N SER A 138 -11.11 70.54 54.19
CA SER A 138 -12.31 69.79 53.79
C SER A 138 -11.96 68.63 52.88
N GLY A 139 -12.71 67.53 53.01
CA GLY A 139 -12.70 66.38 52.11
C GLY A 139 -14.06 66.18 51.44
N GLN A 140 -14.10 65.33 50.42
CA GLN A 140 -15.33 64.99 49.71
C GLN A 140 -15.93 63.70 50.30
N MET A 141 -17.25 63.68 50.46
CA MET A 141 -18.03 62.47 50.72
C MET A 141 -19.21 62.45 49.76
N GLY A 142 -19.76 61.26 49.50
CA GLY A 142 -20.82 61.12 48.53
C GLY A 142 -21.59 59.82 48.65
N ASP A 143 -22.80 59.85 48.09
CA ASP A 143 -23.67 58.70 47.93
C ASP A 143 -23.37 58.05 46.57
N VAL A 144 -23.02 56.76 46.57
CA VAL A 144 -22.57 56.02 45.40
C VAL A 144 -23.47 54.82 45.15
N ASN A 145 -24.02 54.75 43.94
CA ASN A 145 -24.65 53.55 43.41
C ASN A 145 -23.59 52.63 42.81
N PHE A 146 -23.33 51.51 43.49
CA PHE A 146 -22.46 50.47 42.96
C PHE A 146 -23.18 49.63 41.90
N VAL A 147 -22.46 49.25 40.85
CA VAL A 147 -22.95 48.27 39.88
C VAL A 147 -22.96 46.91 40.54
N VAL A 148 -24.11 46.26 40.61
CA VAL A 148 -24.26 44.91 41.16
C VAL A 148 -24.48 43.91 40.02
N ASN A 149 -23.78 42.78 40.07
CA ASN A 149 -24.01 41.63 39.20
C ASN A 149 -24.70 40.52 39.99
N ASN A 150 -26.02 40.46 39.87
CA ASN A 150 -26.86 39.53 40.61
C ASN A 150 -26.63 38.06 40.24
N LEU A 151 -26.05 37.75 39.07
CA LEU A 151 -25.78 36.38 38.65
C LEU A 151 -24.76 35.69 39.57
N TYR A 152 -23.77 36.45 40.05
CA TYR A 152 -22.75 35.98 40.98
C TYR A 152 -23.15 36.31 42.43
N GLY A 153 -24.24 35.69 42.87
CA GLY A 153 -24.70 35.73 44.26
C GLY A 153 -24.31 34.45 45.00
N ASN A 154 -23.89 34.58 46.27
CA ASN A 154 -23.67 33.45 47.16
C ASN A 154 -24.24 33.76 48.54
N TYR A 155 -24.92 32.79 49.16
CA TYR A 155 -25.35 32.92 50.55
C TYR A 155 -24.14 33.02 51.46
N ALA A 156 -24.19 33.94 52.42
CA ALA A 156 -23.10 34.16 53.37
C ALA A 156 -22.92 32.97 54.33
N ASP A 157 -24.00 32.25 54.62
CA ASP A 157 -24.05 31.10 55.50
C ASP A 157 -24.10 29.76 54.72
N LYS A 158 -23.54 28.71 55.33
CA LYS A 158 -23.50 27.35 54.78
C LYS A 158 -24.36 26.40 55.59
N ILE A 159 -25.06 25.49 54.91
CA ILE A 159 -25.92 24.46 55.53
C ILE A 159 -25.12 23.17 55.75
N ALA A 160 -25.14 22.64 56.98
CA ALA A 160 -24.52 21.36 57.28
C ALA A 160 -25.31 20.20 56.66
N LEU A 161 -24.61 19.33 55.90
CA LEU A 161 -25.21 18.20 55.20
C LEU A 161 -24.94 16.87 55.93
N THR A 162 -25.91 15.95 55.86
CA THR A 162 -25.73 14.56 56.30
C THR A 162 -24.85 13.76 55.32
N PRO A 163 -24.22 12.64 55.73
CA PRO A 163 -23.44 11.80 54.82
C PRO A 163 -24.21 11.36 53.58
N GLU A 164 -25.51 11.06 53.71
CA GLU A 164 -26.39 10.68 52.60
C GLU A 164 -26.61 11.85 51.63
N GLN A 165 -26.87 13.06 52.16
CA GLN A 165 -27.03 14.27 51.33
C GLN A 165 -25.74 14.66 50.59
N MET A 166 -24.58 14.35 51.15
CA MET A 166 -23.29 14.58 50.49
C MET A 166 -23.05 13.67 49.28
N GLN A 167 -23.75 12.54 49.17
CA GLN A 167 -23.65 11.63 48.02
C GLN A 167 -24.58 12.01 46.86
N ALA A 168 -25.66 12.76 47.10
CA ALA A 168 -26.59 13.19 46.05
C ALA A 168 -25.90 14.08 45.01
N ALA A 169 -26.42 14.21 43.78
CA ALA A 169 -25.84 15.10 42.78
C ALA A 169 -25.87 16.57 43.24
N ASN A 170 -24.90 17.38 42.82
CA ASN A 170 -24.79 18.79 43.22
C ASN A 170 -24.40 19.71 42.06
N LEU A 171 -24.96 20.90 42.10
CA LEU A 171 -24.51 22.05 41.32
C LEU A 171 -24.38 23.24 42.26
N GLN A 172 -23.41 24.11 41.95
CA GLN A 172 -23.26 25.36 42.68
C GLN A 172 -24.49 26.25 42.40
N GLY A 173 -25.01 26.87 43.45
CA GLY A 173 -26.08 27.85 43.35
C GLY A 173 -25.60 29.11 42.62
N ILE A 174 -26.47 29.70 41.82
CA ILE A 174 -26.23 30.97 41.15
C ILE A 174 -27.41 31.92 41.40
N GLY A 175 -27.18 33.21 41.23
CA GLY A 175 -28.23 34.20 41.42
C GLY A 175 -28.69 34.27 42.88
N GLY A 176 -29.98 33.96 43.08
CA GLY A 176 -30.59 33.95 44.41
C GLY A 176 -30.73 32.57 45.06
N LEU A 177 -30.06 31.55 44.52
CA LEU A 177 -30.19 30.16 44.95
C LEU A 177 -28.97 29.66 45.74
N ARG A 178 -29.22 28.76 46.69
CA ARG A 178 -28.17 27.96 47.35
C ARG A 178 -27.71 26.83 46.42
N ASP A 179 -26.54 26.28 46.73
CA ASP A 179 -26.06 25.02 46.14
C ASP A 179 -27.17 23.96 46.22
N LEU A 180 -27.31 23.13 45.18
CA LEU A 180 -28.44 22.22 45.02
C LEU A 180 -28.64 21.30 46.23
N ARG A 181 -27.56 20.76 46.81
CA ARG A 181 -27.60 19.95 48.04
C ARG A 181 -28.07 20.74 49.26
N GLU A 182 -27.62 21.98 49.41
CA GLU A 182 -28.04 22.84 50.53
C GLU A 182 -29.51 23.22 50.41
N ALA A 183 -29.95 23.59 49.20
CA ALA A 183 -31.35 23.88 48.91
C ALA A 183 -32.23 22.64 49.17
N ALA A 184 -31.78 21.45 48.75
CA ALA A 184 -32.49 20.19 48.97
C ALA A 184 -32.57 19.81 50.47
N ALA A 185 -31.53 20.11 51.24
CA ALA A 185 -31.55 19.90 52.69
C ALA A 185 -32.60 20.77 53.41
N LEU A 186 -32.97 21.91 52.83
CA LEU A 186 -33.99 22.82 53.36
C LEU A 186 -35.39 22.59 52.75
N SER A 187 -35.52 21.81 51.67
CA SER A 187 -36.78 21.59 50.95
C SER A 187 -37.01 20.10 50.64
N GLU A 188 -37.95 19.48 51.34
CA GLU A 188 -38.32 18.07 51.14
C GLU A 188 -38.77 17.79 49.68
N LYS A 189 -39.50 18.72 49.06
CA LYS A 189 -39.95 18.58 47.67
C LYS A 189 -38.77 18.55 46.71
N LEU A 190 -37.78 19.41 46.91
CA LEU A 190 -36.57 19.44 46.10
C LEU A 190 -35.72 18.18 46.32
N ALA A 191 -35.60 17.71 47.56
CA ALA A 191 -34.90 16.46 47.87
C ALA A 191 -35.52 15.25 47.15
N LEU A 192 -36.86 15.15 47.12
CA LEU A 192 -37.57 14.10 46.37
C LEU A 192 -37.38 14.23 44.86
N ALA A 193 -37.47 15.45 44.32
CA ALA A 193 -37.25 15.70 42.89
C ALA A 193 -35.82 15.35 42.45
N LEU A 194 -34.81 15.74 43.26
CA LEU A 194 -33.40 15.43 43.00
C LEU A 194 -33.14 13.92 43.05
N LYS A 195 -33.74 13.23 44.02
CA LYS A 195 -33.63 11.77 44.13
C LYS A 195 -34.22 11.07 42.90
N ALA A 196 -35.46 11.41 42.53
CA ALA A 196 -36.13 10.82 41.37
C ALA A 196 -35.35 11.08 40.08
N TYR A 197 -34.81 12.29 39.89
CA TYR A 197 -33.97 12.63 38.73
C TYR A 197 -32.65 11.83 38.71
N SER A 198 -32.04 11.63 39.88
CA SER A 198 -30.77 10.89 39.99
C SER A 198 -30.93 9.39 39.80
N GLU A 199 -32.11 8.83 40.11
CA GLU A 199 -32.45 7.40 39.93
C GLU A 199 -32.98 7.08 38.51
N ALA A 200 -33.25 8.09 37.68
CA ALA A 200 -33.70 7.89 36.31
C ALA A 200 -32.59 7.30 35.43
N ASP A 201 -32.89 6.18 34.78
CA ASP A 201 -31.93 5.34 34.05
C ASP A 201 -31.82 5.65 32.55
N SER A 202 -32.69 6.50 32.01
CA SER A 202 -32.75 6.87 30.59
C SER A 202 -32.81 8.39 30.41
N LYS A 203 -32.38 8.87 29.24
CA LYS A 203 -32.43 10.29 28.88
C LYS A 203 -33.86 10.83 28.92
N GLU A 204 -34.81 10.07 28.41
CA GLU A 204 -36.23 10.43 28.36
C GLU A 204 -36.81 10.57 29.76
N ALA A 205 -36.48 9.64 30.67
CA ALA A 205 -36.90 9.73 32.06
C ALA A 205 -36.28 10.95 32.78
N GLN A 206 -35.00 11.24 32.55
CA GLN A 206 -34.36 12.43 33.08
C GLN A 206 -34.99 13.72 32.52
N GLN A 207 -35.22 13.80 31.21
CA GLN A 207 -35.85 14.96 30.58
C GLN A 207 -37.27 15.21 31.12
N ALA A 208 -38.06 14.16 31.34
CA ALA A 208 -39.40 14.26 31.93
C ALA A 208 -39.40 14.79 33.37
N LEU A 209 -38.30 14.57 34.11
CA LEU A 209 -38.15 14.99 35.51
C LEU A 209 -37.43 16.34 35.67
N LEU A 210 -36.69 16.78 34.65
CA LEU A 210 -35.83 17.96 34.71
C LEU A 210 -36.60 19.24 35.04
N GLU A 211 -37.77 19.46 34.41
CA GLU A 211 -38.56 20.67 34.65
C GLU A 211 -39.00 20.77 36.10
N ASN A 212 -39.48 19.66 36.68
CA ASN A 212 -39.87 19.62 38.08
C ASN A 212 -38.67 19.87 39.00
N LEU A 213 -37.50 19.27 38.72
CA LEU A 213 -36.28 19.49 39.51
C LEU A 213 -35.88 20.98 39.51
N VAL A 214 -35.83 21.60 38.34
CA VAL A 214 -35.43 23.01 38.18
C VAL A 214 -36.44 23.94 38.84
N GLU A 215 -37.73 23.66 38.71
CA GLU A 215 -38.78 24.45 39.35
C GLU A 215 -38.75 24.32 40.88
N GLN A 216 -38.60 23.11 41.44
CA GLN A 216 -38.47 22.94 42.89
C GLN A 216 -37.19 23.60 43.42
N TRP A 217 -36.12 23.68 42.63
CA TRP A 217 -34.90 24.39 43.01
C TRP A 217 -35.13 25.90 43.01
N ALA A 218 -35.72 26.43 41.93
CA ALA A 218 -36.09 27.84 41.84
C ALA A 218 -37.02 28.27 42.99
N ALA A 219 -37.95 27.39 43.39
CA ALA A 219 -38.90 27.61 44.49
C ALA A 219 -38.25 27.75 45.88
N THR A 220 -36.97 27.42 46.03
CA THR A 220 -36.22 27.69 47.27
C THR A 220 -35.76 29.13 47.40
N ASN A 221 -35.83 29.92 46.32
CA ASN A 221 -35.59 31.35 46.38
C ASN A 221 -36.75 32.04 47.15
N PRO A 222 -36.46 32.87 48.18
CA PRO A 222 -37.49 33.54 48.98
C PRO A 222 -38.44 34.46 48.18
N TYR A 223 -38.03 34.89 46.99
CA TYR A 223 -38.79 35.77 46.11
C TYR A 223 -39.47 35.02 44.96
N PHE A 224 -39.37 33.69 44.93
CA PHE A 224 -40.06 32.88 43.94
C PHE A 224 -41.58 32.98 44.12
N GLY A 225 -42.30 33.23 43.01
CA GLY A 225 -43.75 33.41 43.03
C GLY A 225 -44.23 34.82 43.36
N ALA A 226 -43.33 35.81 43.50
CA ALA A 226 -43.73 37.22 43.45
C ALA A 226 -44.42 37.51 42.10
N GLU A 227 -45.61 38.12 42.14
CA GLU A 227 -46.43 38.34 40.94
C GLU A 227 -45.68 39.25 39.95
N ILE A 228 -45.28 38.68 38.81
CA ILE A 228 -44.72 39.47 37.71
C ILE A 228 -45.90 40.19 37.05
N SER A 229 -46.06 41.48 37.36
CA SER A 229 -47.14 42.27 36.78
C SER A 229 -46.81 42.57 35.32
N ILE A 230 -47.46 41.83 34.41
CA ILE A 230 -47.43 42.14 32.97
C ILE A 230 -48.60 43.09 32.71
N SER A 231 -48.30 44.38 32.67
CA SER A 231 -49.31 45.43 32.53
C SER A 231 -49.27 46.07 31.16
N ASN A 232 -50.45 46.36 30.63
CA ASN A 232 -50.67 47.22 29.48
C ASN A 232 -50.99 48.68 29.89
N GLN A 233 -50.94 48.99 31.19
CA GLN A 233 -51.27 50.31 31.73
C GLN A 233 -50.05 51.24 31.76
N LEU A 234 -50.27 52.49 31.38
CA LEU A 234 -49.30 53.57 31.52
C LEU A 234 -49.20 54.01 32.99
N THR A 235 -48.06 53.78 33.62
CA THR A 235 -47.73 54.30 34.95
C THR A 235 -47.12 55.69 34.82
N LEU A 236 -47.76 56.71 35.41
CA LEU A 236 -47.19 58.06 35.50
C LEU A 236 -46.12 58.08 36.59
N THR A 237 -44.84 58.22 36.22
CA THR A 237 -43.75 58.42 37.17
C THR A 237 -43.68 59.88 37.60
N SER A 238 -43.39 60.14 38.87
CA SER A 238 -43.44 61.50 39.45
C SER A 238 -42.27 62.40 39.07
N SER A 239 -41.28 61.90 38.33
CA SER A 239 -39.96 62.57 38.30
C SER A 239 -39.23 62.62 36.96
N GLU A 240 -39.66 61.92 35.90
CA GLU A 240 -38.88 61.92 34.63
C GLU A 240 -39.80 61.78 33.41
N GLY A 241 -39.95 62.85 32.63
CA GLY A 241 -40.59 62.79 31.32
C GLY A 241 -41.12 64.12 30.76
N ILE A 242 -41.24 64.18 29.43
CA ILE A 242 -41.94 65.27 28.71
C ILE A 242 -43.43 65.18 29.08
N GLY A 243 -44.01 66.28 29.58
CA GLY A 243 -45.42 66.33 29.95
C GLY A 243 -46.33 66.03 28.75
N LEU A 244 -47.02 64.89 28.79
CA LEU A 244 -48.03 64.53 27.78
C LEU A 244 -49.27 65.40 27.95
N THR A 245 -49.83 65.92 26.86
CA THR A 245 -51.14 66.56 26.87
C THR A 245 -52.24 65.52 27.16
N PRO A 246 -53.40 65.91 27.71
CA PRO A 246 -54.53 65.00 27.92
C PRO A 246 -54.97 64.24 26.65
N ALA A 247 -54.79 64.84 25.47
CA ALA A 247 -55.09 64.20 24.19
C ALA A 247 -54.05 63.13 23.81
N GLN A 248 -52.76 63.38 24.08
CA GLN A 248 -51.69 62.41 23.86
C GLN A 248 -51.81 61.22 24.82
N ALA A 249 -52.10 61.47 26.10
CA ALA A 249 -52.36 60.41 27.08
C ALA A 249 -53.58 59.55 26.67
N LYS A 250 -54.66 60.18 26.19
CA LYS A 250 -55.88 59.48 25.73
C LYS A 250 -55.67 58.70 24.42
N ALA A 251 -54.85 59.21 23.49
CA ALA A 251 -54.50 58.49 22.27
C ALA A 251 -53.67 57.23 22.57
N MET A 252 -52.76 57.30 23.54
CA MET A 252 -51.98 56.14 24.00
C MET A 252 -52.85 55.14 24.77
N GLN A 253 -53.84 55.60 25.56
CA GLN A 253 -54.82 54.73 26.21
C GLN A 253 -55.73 53.96 25.22
N ASN A 254 -55.96 54.47 24.01
CA ASN A 254 -56.75 53.77 22.99
C ASN A 254 -55.96 52.70 22.22
N GLN A 255 -54.64 52.61 22.43
CA GLN A 255 -53.77 51.57 21.85
C GLN A 255 -53.49 50.41 22.83
N ILE A 256 -54.21 50.38 23.96
CA ILE A 256 -54.04 49.36 24.99
C ILE A 256 -54.35 47.98 24.40
N PHE A 257 -53.33 47.13 24.40
CA PHE A 257 -53.37 45.74 23.96
C PHE A 257 -54.24 44.89 24.89
N MET A 258 -55.32 44.31 24.36
CA MET A 258 -56.16 43.34 25.07
C MET A 258 -55.65 41.92 24.82
N VAL A 259 -55.48 41.15 25.88
CA VAL A 259 -55.02 39.76 25.84
C VAL A 259 -56.25 38.85 25.61
N SER A 260 -56.20 37.97 24.61
CA SER A 260 -57.21 36.92 24.41
C SER A 260 -57.03 35.77 25.42
N GLU A 261 -58.04 34.91 25.62
CA GLU A 261 -57.93 33.76 26.54
C GLU A 261 -56.77 32.81 26.21
N GLU A 262 -56.56 32.47 24.93
CA GLU A 262 -55.40 31.66 24.48
C GLU A 262 -54.06 32.33 24.82
N ARG A 263 -54.01 33.66 24.79
CA ARG A 263 -52.80 34.44 25.13
C ARG A 263 -52.58 34.58 26.62
N GLN A 264 -53.62 34.43 27.43
CA GLN A 264 -53.47 34.38 28.88
C GLN A 264 -52.66 33.15 29.30
N GLN A 265 -52.91 32.00 28.67
CA GLN A 265 -52.12 30.78 28.94
C GLN A 265 -50.63 30.96 28.57
N MET A 266 -50.35 31.53 27.41
CA MET A 266 -48.98 31.82 26.98
C MET A 266 -48.28 32.85 27.90
N LEU A 267 -49.03 33.83 28.42
CA LEU A 267 -48.53 34.78 29.42
C LEU A 267 -48.21 34.10 30.75
N ASP A 268 -49.11 33.25 31.23
CA ASP A 268 -48.92 32.52 32.49
C ASP A 268 -47.70 31.59 32.39
N GLU A 269 -47.51 30.92 31.24
CA GLU A 269 -46.33 30.10 30.97
C GLU A 269 -45.04 30.93 30.85
N THR A 270 -45.09 32.06 30.16
CA THR A 270 -43.94 32.99 30.05
C THR A 270 -43.57 33.54 31.43
N ALA A 271 -44.55 33.91 32.25
CA ALA A 271 -44.34 34.40 33.60
C ALA A 271 -43.74 33.32 34.50
N ARG A 272 -44.22 32.07 34.40
CA ARG A 272 -43.64 30.90 35.07
C ARG A 272 -42.16 30.70 34.69
N LYS A 273 -41.84 30.67 33.40
CA LYS A 273 -40.46 30.53 32.89
C LYS A 273 -39.56 31.67 33.37
N LEU A 274 -40.05 32.91 33.33
CA LEU A 274 -39.32 34.07 33.84
C LEU A 274 -39.10 34.02 35.35
N ALA A 275 -40.07 33.56 36.14
CA ALA A 275 -39.90 33.40 37.57
C ALA A 275 -38.77 32.41 37.90
N ILE A 276 -38.67 31.31 37.14
CA ILE A 276 -37.57 30.35 37.25
C ILE A 276 -36.24 31.01 36.88
N VAL A 277 -36.14 31.64 35.70
CA VAL A 277 -34.90 32.33 35.26
C VAL A 277 -34.48 33.45 36.23
N ASN A 278 -35.44 34.18 36.82
CA ASN A 278 -35.19 35.21 37.81
C ASN A 278 -34.58 34.65 39.10
N ALA A 279 -35.03 33.47 39.55
CA ALA A 279 -34.43 32.81 40.70
C ALA A 279 -32.94 32.49 40.48
N PHE A 280 -32.60 31.93 39.30
CA PHE A 280 -31.23 31.56 38.92
C PHE A 280 -30.34 32.75 38.52
N SER A 281 -30.92 33.85 38.05
CA SER A 281 -30.16 35.07 37.70
C SER A 281 -30.04 36.06 38.86
N GLY A 282 -30.82 35.89 39.92
CA GLY A 282 -30.92 36.85 41.03
C GLY A 282 -31.64 38.16 40.64
N ILE A 283 -32.18 38.25 39.43
CA ILE A 283 -32.90 39.44 38.95
C ILE A 283 -34.34 39.42 39.50
N ARG A 284 -34.81 40.59 39.95
CA ARG A 284 -36.21 40.78 40.37
C ARG A 284 -36.96 41.60 39.32
N SER A 285 -37.76 40.93 38.48
CA SER A 285 -38.65 41.62 37.55
C SER A 285 -40.05 41.76 38.16
N SER A 286 -40.36 42.91 38.75
CA SER A 286 -41.69 43.19 39.31
C SER A 286 -42.68 43.69 38.26
N PHE A 287 -42.20 44.27 37.15
CA PHE A 287 -43.03 44.85 36.11
C PHE A 287 -42.42 44.59 34.72
N VAL A 288 -43.22 44.09 33.79
CA VAL A 288 -42.85 43.97 32.38
C VAL A 288 -43.89 44.66 31.51
N GLY A 289 -43.50 45.77 30.88
CA GLY A 289 -44.38 46.55 30.01
C GLY A 289 -44.49 45.94 28.61
N VAL A 290 -45.71 45.60 28.19
CA VAL A 290 -45.99 45.06 26.85
C VAL A 290 -46.92 46.03 26.12
N TYR A 291 -46.43 46.59 25.02
CA TYR A 291 -47.10 47.71 24.34
C TYR A 291 -47.79 47.29 23.02
N ASN A 292 -47.39 46.16 22.44
CA ASN A 292 -48.00 45.55 21.26
C ASN A 292 -47.61 44.07 21.10
N GLU A 293 -48.24 43.41 20.12
CA GLU A 293 -48.03 42.00 19.81
C GLU A 293 -46.59 41.62 19.45
N ALA A 294 -45.88 42.47 18.69
CA ALA A 294 -44.50 42.21 18.32
C ALA A 294 -43.55 42.26 19.54
N THR A 295 -43.80 43.18 20.47
CA THR A 295 -43.04 43.25 21.73
C THR A 295 -43.31 42.06 22.64
N PHE A 296 -44.56 41.57 22.69
CA PHE A 296 -44.91 40.35 23.42
C PHE A 296 -44.19 39.13 22.87
N GLY A 297 -44.27 38.89 21.54
CA GLY A 297 -43.62 37.74 20.90
C GLY A 297 -42.11 37.71 21.11
N LYS A 298 -41.44 38.88 21.11
CA LYS A 298 -40.01 38.99 21.42
C LYS A 298 -39.71 38.64 22.88
N MET A 299 -40.51 39.10 23.83
CA MET A 299 -40.34 38.79 25.24
C MET A 299 -40.48 37.28 25.50
N ALA A 300 -41.55 36.67 24.99
CA ALA A 300 -41.77 35.23 25.13
C ALA A 300 -40.62 34.43 24.51
N ALA A 301 -40.18 34.78 23.30
CA ALA A 301 -39.05 34.12 22.65
C ALA A 301 -37.72 34.25 23.44
N VAL A 302 -37.47 35.39 24.08
CA VAL A 302 -36.31 35.57 24.95
C VAL A 302 -36.45 34.71 26.21
N ALA A 303 -37.62 34.70 26.85
CA ALA A 303 -37.87 33.87 28.02
C ALA A 303 -37.70 32.37 27.70
N ASP A 304 -38.27 31.90 26.60
CA ASP A 304 -38.13 30.51 26.13
C ASP A 304 -36.67 30.16 25.87
N LYS A 305 -35.91 31.03 25.19
CA LYS A 305 -34.49 30.80 24.91
C LYS A 305 -33.66 30.72 26.20
N GLN A 306 -33.87 31.64 27.13
CA GLN A 306 -33.11 31.67 28.39
C GLN A 306 -33.46 30.47 29.27
N TYR A 307 -34.74 30.12 29.33
CA TYR A 307 -35.23 28.94 30.04
C TYR A 307 -34.64 27.65 29.44
N ALA A 308 -34.72 27.47 28.11
CA ALA A 308 -34.13 26.30 27.44
C ALA A 308 -32.61 26.20 27.65
N THR A 309 -31.91 27.34 27.64
CA THR A 309 -30.46 27.39 27.94
C THR A 309 -30.17 26.95 29.37
N LEU A 310 -30.93 27.45 30.34
CA LEU A 310 -30.82 27.06 31.75
C LEU A 310 -31.06 25.55 31.93
N MET A 311 -32.14 25.03 31.34
CA MET A 311 -32.49 23.61 31.39
C MET A 311 -31.35 22.74 30.84
N LYS A 312 -30.80 23.11 29.68
CA LYS A 312 -29.65 22.43 29.07
C LYS A 312 -28.43 22.43 29.99
N SER A 313 -28.05 23.58 30.56
CA SER A 313 -26.90 23.68 31.46
C SER A 313 -27.05 22.85 32.74
N ILE A 314 -28.26 22.79 33.31
CA ILE A 314 -28.52 21.97 34.50
C ILE A 314 -28.46 20.48 34.16
N TYR A 315 -29.05 20.07 33.04
CA TYR A 315 -28.98 18.69 32.55
C TYR A 315 -27.52 18.23 32.37
N GLU A 316 -26.73 18.99 31.61
CA GLU A 316 -25.32 18.69 31.33
C GLU A 316 -24.49 18.62 32.63
N GLY A 317 -24.70 19.56 33.55
CA GLY A 317 -23.98 19.61 34.82
C GLY A 317 -24.27 18.44 35.77
N LEU A 318 -25.45 17.82 35.67
CA LEU A 318 -25.85 16.67 36.49
C LEU A 318 -25.58 15.32 35.84
N LEU A 319 -25.30 15.28 34.53
CA LEU A 319 -25.27 14.05 33.74
C LEU A 319 -24.25 13.01 34.27
N PHE A 320 -23.00 13.42 34.47
CA PHE A 320 -21.93 12.55 35.01
C PHE A 320 -22.04 12.24 36.51
N GLN A 321 -22.92 12.95 37.22
CA GLN A 321 -23.23 12.71 38.63
C GLN A 321 -24.44 11.79 38.81
N THR A 322 -25.11 11.43 37.70
CA THR A 322 -26.36 10.66 37.70
C THR A 322 -26.27 9.52 36.67
N ARG A 323 -26.98 9.62 35.53
CA ARG A 323 -27.13 8.53 34.55
C ARG A 323 -25.80 8.01 34.00
N LEU A 324 -24.81 8.87 33.78
CA LEU A 324 -23.49 8.46 33.26
C LEU A 324 -22.48 8.08 34.36
N GLN A 325 -22.84 8.24 35.64
CA GLN A 325 -21.96 7.92 36.77
C GLN A 325 -21.49 6.45 36.78
N PRO A 326 -22.32 5.43 36.45
CA PRO A 326 -21.88 4.04 36.43
C PRO A 326 -20.71 3.79 35.47
N TYR A 327 -20.69 4.46 34.31
CA TYR A 327 -19.59 4.36 33.34
C TYR A 327 -18.32 5.04 33.87
N LEU A 328 -18.45 6.21 34.50
CA LEU A 328 -17.32 6.90 35.12
C LEU A 328 -16.71 6.10 36.29
N ASN A 329 -17.54 5.39 37.05
CA ASN A 329 -17.10 4.50 38.13
C ASN A 329 -16.31 3.27 37.63
N ALA A 330 -16.36 2.98 36.31
CA ALA A 330 -15.57 1.92 35.70
C ALA A 330 -14.11 2.34 35.44
N VAL A 331 -13.76 3.62 35.64
CA VAL A 331 -12.38 4.09 35.60
C VAL A 331 -11.63 3.53 36.80
N THR A 332 -10.55 2.80 36.53
CA THR A 332 -9.65 2.29 37.57
C THR A 332 -8.32 3.04 37.55
N PHE A 333 -7.45 2.78 38.53
CA PHE A 333 -6.12 3.38 38.58
C PHE A 333 -5.08 2.29 38.64
N THR A 334 -4.12 2.34 37.71
CA THR A 334 -2.98 1.43 37.67
C THR A 334 -1.73 2.18 38.14
N LEU A 335 -0.83 1.47 38.85
CA LEU A 335 0.47 2.02 39.23
C LEU A 335 1.49 1.63 38.17
N ALA A 336 1.80 2.54 37.25
CA ALA A 336 2.81 2.36 36.22
C ALA A 336 3.97 3.33 36.48
N ASN A 337 5.21 2.84 36.49
CA ASN A 337 6.42 3.66 36.68
C ASN A 337 6.43 4.58 37.92
N GLY A 338 5.68 4.23 38.97
CA GLY A 338 5.60 5.03 40.20
C GLY A 338 4.61 6.20 40.14
N SER A 339 3.85 6.37 39.05
CA SER A 339 2.69 7.26 38.97
C SER A 339 1.39 6.45 38.95
N PHE A 340 0.33 7.04 39.51
CA PHE A 340 -1.03 6.53 39.32
C PHE A 340 -1.53 7.02 37.96
N GLU A 341 -1.73 6.10 37.03
CA GLU A 341 -2.31 6.38 35.72
C GLU A 341 -3.77 5.90 35.71
N PRO A 342 -4.73 6.73 35.29
CA PRO A 342 -6.11 6.29 35.12
C PRO A 342 -6.21 5.30 33.95
N ASP A 343 -6.83 4.15 34.21
CA ASP A 343 -7.17 3.14 33.22
C ASP A 343 -8.66 3.25 32.90
N PHE A 344 -8.94 3.56 31.63
CA PHE A 344 -10.27 3.81 31.11
C PHE A 344 -10.86 2.60 30.36
N SER A 345 -10.14 1.47 30.27
CA SER A 345 -10.58 0.27 29.55
C SER A 345 -11.93 -0.27 30.06
N GLY A 346 -12.18 -0.16 31.37
CA GLY A 346 -13.45 -0.55 31.98
C GLY A 346 -14.66 0.23 31.48
N ILE A 347 -14.48 1.44 30.94
CA ILE A 347 -15.58 2.24 30.36
C ILE A 347 -16.14 1.52 29.13
N LYS A 348 -15.27 1.08 28.23
CA LYS A 348 -15.67 0.40 26.99
C LYS A 348 -16.46 -0.87 27.30
N THR A 349 -15.94 -1.73 28.18
CA THR A 349 -16.63 -2.96 28.62
C THR A 349 -18.00 -2.68 29.26
N ALA A 350 -18.13 -1.58 30.01
CA ALA A 350 -19.42 -1.18 30.57
C ALA A 350 -20.43 -0.80 29.46
N PHE A 351 -20.01 -0.08 28.43
CA PHE A 351 -20.88 0.22 27.28
C PHE A 351 -21.22 -1.02 26.44
N GLU A 352 -20.26 -1.92 26.22
CA GLU A 352 -20.51 -3.20 25.53
C GLU A 352 -21.54 -4.06 26.28
N THR A 353 -21.44 -4.11 27.62
CA THR A 353 -22.40 -4.83 28.46
C THR A 353 -23.80 -4.21 28.34
N VAL A 354 -23.90 -2.89 28.39
CA VAL A 354 -25.20 -2.20 28.23
C VAL A 354 -25.72 -2.34 26.80
N HIS A 355 -24.86 -2.36 25.78
CA HIS A 355 -25.27 -2.57 24.39
C HIS A 355 -25.95 -3.94 24.22
N ALA A 356 -25.37 -4.99 24.80
CA ALA A 356 -25.95 -6.33 24.74
C ALA A 356 -27.33 -6.44 25.42
N GLU A 357 -27.59 -5.65 26.47
CA GLU A 357 -28.86 -5.67 27.20
C GLU A 357 -29.90 -4.67 26.67
N ASN A 358 -29.45 -3.49 26.26
CA ASN A 358 -30.28 -2.37 25.82
C ASN A 358 -29.50 -1.46 24.83
N PRO A 359 -29.54 -1.78 23.52
CA PRO A 359 -28.79 -1.05 22.50
C PRO A 359 -29.12 0.44 22.42
N LYS A 360 -30.41 0.81 22.54
CA LYS A 360 -30.85 2.21 22.54
C LYS A 360 -30.20 3.01 23.67
N LYS A 361 -30.20 2.45 24.88
CA LYS A 361 -29.57 3.10 26.04
C LYS A 361 -28.07 3.25 25.83
N ALA A 362 -27.39 2.20 25.36
CA ALA A 362 -25.95 2.25 25.09
C ALA A 362 -25.60 3.33 24.06
N PHE A 363 -26.34 3.41 22.95
CA PHE A 363 -26.17 4.43 21.93
C PHE A 363 -26.30 5.84 22.52
N VAL A 364 -27.42 6.15 23.17
CA VAL A 364 -27.69 7.49 23.71
C VAL A 364 -26.68 7.88 24.79
N ASP A 365 -26.35 6.96 25.69
CA ASP A 365 -25.41 7.22 26.79
C ASP A 365 -23.98 7.40 26.29
N LEU A 366 -23.54 6.57 25.34
CA LEU A 366 -22.20 6.67 24.76
C LEU A 366 -22.04 7.96 23.95
N SER A 367 -23.04 8.31 23.15
CA SER A 367 -23.03 9.58 22.41
C SER A 367 -22.92 10.78 23.35
N GLU A 368 -23.73 10.87 24.40
CA GLU A 368 -23.64 11.98 25.35
C GLU A 368 -22.35 11.94 26.19
N PHE A 369 -21.84 10.75 26.51
CA PHE A 369 -20.55 10.59 27.19
C PHE A 369 -19.40 11.19 26.36
N ILE A 370 -19.36 10.91 25.05
CA ILE A 370 -18.35 11.45 24.13
C ILE A 370 -18.52 12.96 23.95
N VAL A 371 -19.75 13.45 23.76
CA VAL A 371 -20.03 14.89 23.53
C VAL A 371 -19.64 15.75 24.74
N PHE A 372 -19.92 15.28 25.96
CA PHE A 372 -19.75 16.08 27.19
C PHE A 372 -18.45 15.78 27.95
N SER A 373 -17.64 14.83 27.49
CA SER A 373 -16.29 14.65 28.00
C SER A 373 -15.39 15.79 27.52
N GLN A 374 -14.89 16.62 28.44
CA GLN A 374 -14.12 17.83 28.10
C GLN A 374 -12.69 17.55 27.55
N ASN A 375 -12.32 16.30 27.22
CA ASN A 375 -10.95 15.89 26.85
C ASN A 375 -10.90 14.75 25.81
N ASN A 376 -11.35 15.00 24.59
CA ASN A 376 -11.46 13.97 23.54
C ASN A 376 -10.11 13.51 22.93
N ASN A 377 -8.96 14.03 23.40
CA ASN A 377 -7.63 13.70 22.86
C ASN A 377 -6.95 12.50 23.53
N LYS A 378 -7.68 11.65 24.28
CA LYS A 378 -7.13 10.44 24.91
C LYS A 378 -7.45 9.20 24.05
N PRO A 379 -6.56 8.18 23.99
CA PRO A 379 -6.78 6.96 23.20
C PRO A 379 -8.12 6.26 23.47
N VAL A 380 -8.61 6.32 24.71
CA VAL A 380 -9.92 5.77 25.08
C VAL A 380 -11.07 6.35 24.23
N PHE A 381 -11.01 7.62 23.83
CA PHE A 381 -12.10 8.22 23.05
C PHE A 381 -12.13 7.71 21.61
N ALA A 382 -10.98 7.30 21.05
CA ALA A 382 -10.95 6.63 19.76
C ALA A 382 -11.66 5.26 19.86
N GLU A 383 -11.32 4.44 20.86
CA GLU A 383 -11.98 3.14 21.05
C GLU A 383 -13.48 3.27 21.33
N LEU A 384 -13.90 4.32 22.06
CA LEU A 384 -15.31 4.62 22.33
C LEU A 384 -16.04 5.13 21.09
N SER A 385 -15.39 5.93 20.22
CA SER A 385 -15.98 6.32 18.94
C SER A 385 -16.10 5.14 17.99
N THR A 386 -15.12 4.22 17.95
CA THR A 386 -15.22 2.99 17.16
C THR A 386 -16.43 2.17 17.63
N LEU A 387 -16.60 2.00 18.95
CA LEU A 387 -17.77 1.33 19.51
C LEU A 387 -19.08 2.03 19.14
N LEU A 388 -19.13 3.37 19.21
CA LEU A 388 -20.33 4.12 18.81
C LEU A 388 -20.64 3.94 17.32
N THR A 389 -19.63 3.92 16.47
CA THR A 389 -19.76 3.68 15.03
C THR A 389 -20.35 2.30 14.75
N GLN A 390 -19.85 1.26 15.41
CA GLN A 390 -20.42 -0.08 15.32
C GLN A 390 -21.88 -0.13 15.79
N ILE A 391 -22.20 0.46 16.95
CA ILE A 391 -23.60 0.51 17.46
C ILE A 391 -24.51 1.27 16.49
N THR A 392 -23.98 2.32 15.84
CA THR A 392 -24.72 3.10 14.83
C THR A 392 -25.02 2.23 13.61
N TYR A 393 -24.02 1.51 13.11
CA TYR A 393 -24.17 0.57 11.99
C TYR A 393 -25.16 -0.54 12.31
N ASP A 394 -25.05 -1.17 13.49
CA ASP A 394 -26.00 -2.20 13.95
C ASP A 394 -27.43 -1.65 14.02
N ALA A 395 -27.61 -0.41 14.49
CA ALA A 395 -28.92 0.24 14.56
C ALA A 395 -29.50 0.57 13.17
N VAL A 396 -28.66 0.90 12.18
CA VAL A 396 -29.09 1.09 10.79
C VAL A 396 -29.58 -0.23 10.20
N ASN A 397 -28.78 -1.29 10.34
CA ASN A 397 -29.13 -2.63 9.85
C ASN A 397 -30.39 -3.20 10.51
N ALA A 398 -30.66 -2.83 11.77
CA ALA A 398 -31.89 -3.19 12.48
C ALA A 398 -33.10 -2.30 12.13
N GLY A 399 -32.92 -1.20 11.37
CA GLY A 399 -33.96 -0.21 11.09
C GLY A 399 -34.40 0.61 12.31
N GLN A 400 -33.51 0.78 13.29
CA GLN A 400 -33.79 1.41 14.60
C GLN A 400 -33.11 2.77 14.81
N LEU A 401 -32.19 3.19 13.92
CA LEU A 401 -31.42 4.42 14.10
C LEU A 401 -32.30 5.66 14.24
N ASP A 402 -33.41 5.77 13.49
CA ASP A 402 -34.33 6.90 13.61
C ASP A 402 -34.96 7.04 15.01
N GLU A 403 -35.32 5.92 15.64
CA GLU A 403 -35.81 5.92 17.02
C GLU A 403 -34.72 6.42 17.97
N TYR A 404 -33.48 5.97 17.78
CA TYR A 404 -32.36 6.30 18.66
C TYR A 404 -31.95 7.76 18.50
N ALA A 405 -31.90 8.24 17.26
CA ALA A 405 -31.59 9.63 16.90
C ALA A 405 -32.68 10.60 17.36
N GLN A 406 -33.95 10.17 17.48
CA GLN A 406 -35.01 11.00 18.05
C GLN A 406 -34.76 11.30 19.54
N VAL A 407 -34.28 10.31 20.29
CA VAL A 407 -33.94 10.46 21.72
C VAL A 407 -32.65 11.26 21.89
N LEU A 408 -31.64 10.99 21.07
CA LEU A 408 -30.35 11.68 21.14
C LEU A 408 -30.41 13.14 20.65
N SER A 409 -31.20 13.39 19.59
CA SER A 409 -31.16 14.52 18.63
C SER A 409 -30.26 14.26 17.42
N ARG A 410 -30.82 14.39 16.21
CA ARG A 410 -30.08 14.29 14.94
C ARG A 410 -28.89 15.26 14.85
N ASN A 411 -29.04 16.50 15.35
CA ASN A 411 -27.94 17.47 15.36
C ASN A 411 -26.75 16.99 16.21
N THR A 412 -26.99 16.22 17.27
CA THR A 412 -25.93 15.66 18.11
C THR A 412 -25.21 14.53 17.39
N LEU A 413 -25.97 13.67 16.70
CA LEU A 413 -25.45 12.57 15.89
C LEU A 413 -24.55 13.10 14.74
N GLU A 414 -25.03 14.10 14.00
CA GLU A 414 -24.26 14.78 12.96
C GLU A 414 -23.03 15.50 13.52
N GLY A 415 -23.16 16.10 14.71
CA GLY A 415 -22.04 16.74 15.41
C GLY A 415 -20.96 15.75 15.83
N LEU A 416 -21.31 14.48 16.03
CA LEU A 416 -20.39 13.38 16.27
C LEU A 416 -19.75 12.84 14.98
N GLY A 417 -20.21 13.28 13.80
CA GLY A 417 -19.64 12.93 12.49
C GLY A 417 -20.44 11.89 11.71
N HIS A 418 -21.44 11.25 12.33
CA HIS A 418 -22.29 10.28 11.64
C HIS A 418 -23.30 10.99 10.73
N LYS A 419 -23.42 10.57 9.47
CA LYS A 419 -24.28 11.21 8.46
C LYS A 419 -25.04 10.18 7.64
N LEU A 420 -26.27 10.53 7.30
CA LEU A 420 -27.17 9.73 6.46
C LEU A 420 -27.58 10.57 5.27
N GLY A 421 -27.42 10.01 4.09
CA GLY A 421 -27.74 10.64 2.82
C GLY A 421 -29.21 10.55 2.45
N THR A 422 -29.48 10.98 1.24
CA THR A 422 -30.79 11.15 0.64
C THR A 422 -30.85 10.36 -0.67
N ASP A 423 -32.00 10.39 -1.35
CA ASP A 423 -32.13 9.70 -2.64
C ASP A 423 -31.39 10.43 -3.82
N GLY A 424 -30.45 11.32 -3.53
CA GLY A 424 -29.69 12.02 -4.56
C GLY A 424 -28.30 12.39 -4.10
N LYS A 425 -27.46 12.81 -5.05
CA LYS A 425 -26.03 13.05 -4.84
C LYS A 425 -25.71 13.85 -3.57
N ASP A 426 -25.02 13.19 -2.66
CA ASP A 426 -24.52 13.70 -1.40
C ASP A 426 -22.99 13.76 -1.37
N VAL A 427 -22.47 14.72 -0.61
CA VAL A 427 -21.03 14.87 -0.37
C VAL A 427 -20.80 15.04 1.13
N PHE A 428 -20.24 14.01 1.75
CA PHE A 428 -20.04 13.97 3.19
C PHE A 428 -18.58 13.95 3.60
N TYR A 429 -18.35 14.58 4.74
CA TYR A 429 -17.07 14.62 5.43
C TYR A 429 -17.31 14.27 6.89
N GLY A 430 -16.60 13.25 7.37
CA GLY A 430 -16.46 12.92 8.77
C GLY A 430 -15.58 13.92 9.52
N ASN A 431 -15.11 13.50 10.70
CA ASN A 431 -14.26 14.25 11.60
C ASN A 431 -13.03 13.41 12.01
N ASN A 432 -12.49 13.58 13.22
CA ASN A 432 -11.31 12.82 13.68
C ASN A 432 -11.70 11.68 14.65
N LEU A 433 -13.00 11.41 14.78
CA LEU A 433 -13.55 10.25 15.47
C LEU A 433 -13.99 9.26 14.40
N SER A 434 -14.05 7.98 14.76
CA SER A 434 -14.77 6.98 13.97
C SER A 434 -16.20 7.44 13.67
N ASN A 435 -16.61 7.32 12.41
CA ASN A 435 -17.87 7.80 11.88
C ASN A 435 -18.57 6.72 11.07
N TYR A 436 -19.90 6.85 10.97
CA TYR A 436 -20.72 6.07 10.05
C TYR A 436 -21.29 7.03 9.02
N LEU A 437 -20.95 6.84 7.75
CA LEU A 437 -21.42 7.66 6.62
C LEU A 437 -22.20 6.75 5.66
N MET A 438 -23.45 7.13 5.36
CA MET A 438 -24.29 6.42 4.39
C MET A 438 -24.72 7.38 3.27
N GLY A 439 -24.52 7.01 2.01
CA GLY A 439 -24.94 7.78 0.82
C GLY A 439 -26.43 7.61 0.47
N ALA A 440 -26.93 6.39 0.56
CA ALA A 440 -28.31 5.99 0.20
C ALA A 440 -28.51 5.78 -1.30
N ASP A 441 -29.28 6.61 -2.02
CA ASP A 441 -29.39 6.47 -3.49
C ASP A 441 -28.73 7.67 -4.17
N GLY A 442 -28.04 7.46 -5.29
CA GLY A 442 -27.35 8.49 -6.04
C GLY A 442 -25.84 8.23 -6.12
N ASN A 443 -25.13 9.09 -6.86
CA ASN A 443 -23.68 8.96 -7.02
C ASN A 443 -22.97 9.87 -6.01
N ASP A 444 -22.63 9.30 -4.87
CA ASP A 444 -22.22 9.98 -3.66
C ASP A 444 -20.71 10.05 -3.50
N THR A 445 -20.26 10.95 -2.61
CA THR A 445 -18.85 11.09 -2.29
C THR A 445 -18.68 11.17 -0.78
N LEU A 446 -18.07 10.14 -0.19
CA LEU A 446 -17.96 9.97 1.26
C LEU A 446 -16.49 10.01 1.69
N HIS A 447 -16.17 10.90 2.63
CA HIS A 447 -14.83 11.01 3.21
C HIS A 447 -14.87 10.78 4.73
N GLY A 448 -14.32 9.67 5.22
CA GLY A 448 -14.24 9.34 6.64
C GLY A 448 -13.33 10.30 7.42
N ARG A 449 -12.11 10.49 6.88
CA ARG A 449 -11.00 11.30 7.39
C ARG A 449 -10.15 10.61 8.44
N GLY A 450 -10.63 10.49 9.68
CA GLY A 450 -9.77 10.09 10.79
C GLY A 450 -10.53 9.31 11.84
N GLY A 451 -9.97 8.20 12.28
CA GLY A 451 -10.66 7.21 13.11
C GLY A 451 -11.06 6.00 12.26
N ASP A 452 -11.45 4.91 12.91
CA ASP A 452 -11.90 3.70 12.21
C ASP A 452 -13.33 3.91 11.71
N ASP A 453 -13.51 4.29 10.45
CA ASP A 453 -14.77 4.71 9.85
C ASP A 453 -15.51 3.56 9.15
N ILE A 454 -16.84 3.65 9.08
CA ILE A 454 -17.68 2.76 8.25
C ILE A 454 -18.39 3.62 7.20
N LEU A 455 -18.07 3.40 5.93
CA LEU A 455 -18.61 4.12 4.78
C LEU A 455 -19.47 3.18 3.94
N SER A 456 -20.70 3.58 3.66
CA SER A 456 -21.64 2.85 2.81
C SER A 456 -22.16 3.77 1.71
N GLY A 457 -21.83 3.49 0.44
CA GLY A 457 -22.30 4.26 -0.71
C GLY A 457 -23.81 4.10 -0.87
N GLY A 458 -24.25 2.87 -1.12
CA GLY A 458 -25.67 2.53 -1.22
C GLY A 458 -26.02 2.10 -2.63
N THR A 459 -26.78 2.89 -3.37
CA THR A 459 -27.08 2.62 -4.78
C THR A 459 -26.60 3.78 -5.66
N GLY A 460 -25.93 3.49 -6.77
CA GLY A 460 -25.34 4.49 -7.65
C GLY A 460 -23.83 4.29 -7.77
N ASP A 461 -23.15 5.07 -8.61
CA ASP A 461 -21.69 4.97 -8.73
C ASP A 461 -21.03 5.92 -7.70
N ASP A 462 -20.49 5.36 -6.63
CA ASP A 462 -20.04 6.08 -5.44
C ASP A 462 -18.51 6.19 -5.33
N GLU A 463 -18.04 7.26 -4.68
CA GLU A 463 -16.63 7.46 -4.33
C GLU A 463 -16.45 7.47 -2.80
N LEU A 464 -15.79 6.45 -2.25
CA LEU A 464 -15.56 6.28 -0.81
C LEU A 464 -14.07 6.41 -0.48
N TYR A 465 -13.78 7.28 0.48
CA TYR A 465 -12.43 7.55 0.98
C TYR A 465 -12.40 7.37 2.50
N GLY A 466 -11.77 6.30 3.00
CA GLY A 466 -11.63 6.02 4.43
C GLY A 466 -10.83 7.12 5.13
N GLY A 467 -9.55 7.22 4.79
CA GLY A 467 -8.65 8.24 5.32
C GLY A 467 -7.57 7.63 6.21
N ALA A 468 -7.62 7.92 7.51
CA ALA A 468 -6.65 7.42 8.48
C ALA A 468 -7.39 6.66 9.58
N GLY A 469 -7.05 5.39 9.77
CA GLY A 469 -7.81 4.50 10.63
C GLY A 469 -7.96 3.14 9.96
N LYS A 470 -8.62 2.20 10.63
CA LYS A 470 -9.01 0.93 10.01
C LYS A 470 -10.44 1.04 9.52
N ASP A 471 -10.59 1.37 8.26
CA ASP A 471 -11.85 1.76 7.67
C ASP A 471 -12.56 0.56 7.05
N THR A 472 -13.89 0.58 7.08
CA THR A 472 -14.75 -0.39 6.39
C THR A 472 -15.51 0.31 5.28
N LEU A 473 -15.23 -0.05 4.03
CA LEU A 473 -15.82 0.55 2.84
C LEU A 473 -16.78 -0.45 2.16
N ILE A 474 -18.01 -0.02 1.97
CA ILE A 474 -19.09 -0.78 1.32
C ILE A 474 -19.62 0.09 0.19
N GLY A 475 -19.23 -0.20 -1.05
CA GLY A 475 -19.72 0.53 -2.22
C GLY A 475 -21.24 0.45 -2.30
N GLY A 476 -21.76 -0.77 -2.38
CA GLY A 476 -23.18 -1.03 -2.53
C GLY A 476 -23.45 -1.46 -3.96
N THR A 477 -24.59 -1.11 -4.54
CA THR A 477 -24.88 -1.44 -5.94
C THR A 477 -24.43 -0.30 -6.85
N GLY A 478 -23.59 -0.57 -7.84
CA GLY A 478 -23.10 0.49 -8.72
C GLY A 478 -21.81 0.10 -9.40
N ASN A 479 -21.02 1.08 -9.82
CA ASN A 479 -19.60 0.85 -10.11
C ASN A 479 -18.82 1.82 -9.24
N ASP A 480 -18.37 1.32 -8.09
CA ASP A 480 -17.88 2.16 -7.01
C ASP A 480 -16.37 2.28 -7.02
N LYS A 481 -15.87 3.39 -6.48
CA LYS A 481 -14.44 3.61 -6.25
C LYS A 481 -14.17 3.69 -4.76
N LEU A 482 -13.36 2.76 -4.26
CA LEU A 482 -13.04 2.59 -2.85
C LEU A 482 -11.55 2.81 -2.60
N GLU A 483 -11.22 3.73 -1.70
CA GLU A 483 -9.85 4.05 -1.26
C GLU A 483 -9.83 4.09 0.28
N GLY A 484 -9.23 3.08 0.90
CA GLY A 484 -9.16 2.90 2.35
C GLY A 484 -8.27 3.93 2.98
N GLY A 485 -7.03 4.05 2.52
CA GLY A 485 -6.13 5.07 3.02
C GLY A 485 -4.68 4.76 2.74
N ASN A 486 -3.78 5.23 3.60
CA ASN A 486 -2.41 4.74 3.61
C ASN A 486 -1.99 4.58 5.06
N GLY A 487 -1.52 3.39 5.43
CA GLY A 487 -0.85 3.22 6.73
C GLY A 487 -1.53 2.28 7.71
N GLU A 488 -2.71 1.78 7.38
CA GLU A 488 -3.51 0.92 8.24
C GLU A 488 -4.05 -0.27 7.42
N ALA A 489 -4.89 -1.10 8.03
CA ALA A 489 -5.45 -2.28 7.37
C ALA A 489 -6.96 -2.11 7.29
N ASP A 490 -7.45 -1.86 6.09
CA ASP A 490 -8.82 -1.53 5.77
C ASP A 490 -9.60 -2.77 5.31
N THR A 491 -10.92 -2.67 5.32
CA THR A 491 -11.84 -3.74 4.91
C THR A 491 -12.79 -3.24 3.84
N TYR A 492 -12.80 -3.93 2.71
CA TYR A 492 -13.67 -3.67 1.57
C TYR A 492 -14.69 -4.80 1.47
N ILE A 493 -15.99 -4.48 1.51
CA ILE A 493 -17.06 -5.48 1.52
C ILE A 493 -17.81 -5.49 0.19
N PHE A 494 -17.87 -6.68 -0.42
CA PHE A 494 -18.55 -6.94 -1.68
C PHE A 494 -19.60 -8.04 -1.51
N ALA A 495 -20.73 -7.90 -2.18
CA ALA A 495 -21.79 -8.91 -2.26
C ALA A 495 -22.34 -8.98 -3.69
N ALA A 496 -23.15 -10.00 -3.98
CA ALA A 496 -23.80 -10.14 -5.28
C ALA A 496 -24.68 -8.92 -5.63
N GLY A 497 -24.56 -8.42 -6.86
CA GLY A 497 -25.24 -7.22 -7.35
C GLY A 497 -24.52 -5.91 -7.04
N HIS A 498 -23.30 -5.95 -6.50
CA HIS A 498 -22.51 -4.75 -6.25
C HIS A 498 -21.95 -4.11 -7.53
N GLY A 499 -21.90 -4.84 -8.65
CA GLY A 499 -21.44 -4.32 -9.94
C GLY A 499 -19.92 -4.36 -10.12
N GLN A 500 -19.35 -3.34 -10.80
CA GLN A 500 -17.93 -3.32 -11.17
C GLN A 500 -17.15 -2.29 -10.35
N ASP A 501 -16.60 -2.74 -9.24
CA ASP A 501 -15.95 -1.86 -8.27
C ASP A 501 -14.44 -1.80 -8.46
N ILE A 502 -13.86 -0.67 -8.08
CA ILE A 502 -12.42 -0.43 -8.10
C ILE A 502 -11.93 -0.19 -6.68
N VAL A 503 -10.94 -0.98 -6.25
CA VAL A 503 -10.20 -0.77 -5.01
C VAL A 503 -8.81 -0.23 -5.33
N ASN A 504 -8.46 0.89 -4.71
CA ASN A 504 -7.15 1.50 -4.86
C ASN A 504 -6.54 1.81 -3.48
N ASP A 505 -5.70 0.90 -3.00
CA ASP A 505 -4.96 1.04 -1.73
C ASP A 505 -3.46 0.75 -1.89
N TYR A 506 -2.69 1.18 -0.90
CA TYR A 506 -1.25 1.00 -0.79
C TYR A 506 -0.82 0.66 0.65
N GLY A 507 -0.32 -0.56 0.84
CA GLY A 507 0.31 -0.99 2.07
C GLY A 507 1.82 -0.71 2.09
N SER A 508 2.34 -0.23 3.22
CA SER A 508 3.81 -0.03 3.38
C SER A 508 4.52 -1.26 3.96
N ASN A 509 3.78 -2.15 4.62
CA ASN A 509 4.28 -3.36 5.27
C ASN A 509 3.12 -4.33 5.53
N GLN A 510 3.45 -5.57 5.94
CA GLN A 510 2.46 -6.63 6.16
C GLN A 510 1.39 -6.34 7.23
N ALA A 511 1.64 -5.45 8.19
CA ALA A 511 0.60 -5.05 9.16
C ALA A 511 -0.51 -4.19 8.54
N HIS A 512 -0.28 -3.67 7.33
CA HIS A 512 -1.22 -2.87 6.53
C HIS A 512 -1.85 -3.76 5.45
N THR A 513 -2.08 -5.05 5.74
CA THR A 513 -2.71 -5.96 4.78
C THR A 513 -4.22 -5.78 4.83
N ASP A 514 -4.78 -5.23 3.77
CA ASP A 514 -6.19 -4.96 3.62
C ASP A 514 -6.99 -6.23 3.36
N THR A 515 -8.27 -6.21 3.72
CA THR A 515 -9.18 -7.35 3.54
C THR A 515 -10.24 -7.02 2.52
N LEU A 516 -10.25 -7.73 1.39
CA LEU A 516 -11.41 -7.76 0.50
C LEU A 516 -12.31 -8.92 0.95
N ARG A 517 -13.46 -8.59 1.53
CA ARG A 517 -14.47 -9.54 2.02
C ARG A 517 -15.56 -9.71 0.96
N PHE A 518 -15.69 -10.92 0.43
CA PHE A 518 -16.76 -11.31 -0.49
C PHE A 518 -17.84 -12.08 0.28
N GLU A 519 -18.89 -11.40 0.76
CA GLU A 519 -19.96 -12.00 1.56
C GLU A 519 -20.88 -12.88 0.68
N GLY A 520 -21.08 -14.14 1.08
CA GLY A 520 -21.92 -15.08 0.35
C GLY A 520 -21.23 -15.77 -0.84
N ALA A 521 -19.95 -15.49 -1.09
CA ALA A 521 -19.13 -16.19 -2.09
C ALA A 521 -18.28 -17.29 -1.45
N VAL A 522 -18.00 -18.33 -2.23
CA VAL A 522 -17.01 -19.37 -1.90
C VAL A 522 -15.87 -19.32 -2.90
N LEU A 523 -14.65 -19.66 -2.47
CA LEU A 523 -13.45 -19.55 -3.31
C LEU A 523 -13.55 -20.36 -4.61
N ALA A 524 -14.22 -21.51 -4.58
CA ALA A 524 -14.32 -22.42 -5.74
C ALA A 524 -15.08 -21.82 -6.94
N ASP A 525 -15.93 -20.81 -6.71
CA ASP A 525 -16.71 -20.14 -7.75
C ASP A 525 -16.04 -18.83 -8.21
N ALA A 526 -14.97 -18.39 -7.53
CA ALA A 526 -14.26 -17.16 -7.85
C ALA A 526 -13.31 -17.34 -9.03
N VAL A 527 -13.34 -16.40 -9.97
CA VAL A 527 -12.40 -16.33 -11.09
C VAL A 527 -11.48 -15.13 -10.90
N PHE A 528 -10.17 -15.37 -11.00
CA PHE A 528 -9.14 -14.35 -10.93
C PHE A 528 -8.58 -14.13 -12.34
N THR A 529 -8.71 -12.91 -12.83
CA THR A 529 -8.19 -12.50 -14.14
C THR A 529 -7.33 -11.26 -13.98
N ARG A 530 -6.55 -10.95 -15.00
CA ARG A 530 -5.74 -9.74 -15.07
C ARG A 530 -6.28 -8.80 -16.14
N SER A 531 -6.19 -7.51 -15.88
CA SER A 531 -6.37 -6.46 -16.89
C SER A 531 -5.27 -5.43 -16.67
N ASP A 532 -4.35 -5.27 -17.62
CA ASP A 532 -3.14 -4.44 -17.47
C ASP A 532 -2.31 -4.79 -16.22
N ASN A 533 -2.31 -3.96 -15.18
CA ASN A 533 -1.64 -4.21 -13.90
C ASN A 533 -2.63 -4.50 -12.76
N ASP A 534 -3.91 -4.60 -13.05
CA ASP A 534 -4.97 -4.73 -12.07
C ASP A 534 -5.36 -6.20 -11.93
N LEU A 535 -5.62 -6.62 -10.69
CA LEU A 535 -6.21 -7.92 -10.39
C LEU A 535 -7.73 -7.78 -10.43
N VAL A 536 -8.39 -8.53 -11.30
CA VAL A 536 -9.85 -8.52 -11.44
C VAL A 536 -10.41 -9.82 -10.86
N ILE A 537 -11.33 -9.68 -9.90
CA ILE A 537 -11.90 -10.79 -9.14
C ILE A 537 -13.39 -10.85 -9.43
N LYS A 538 -13.86 -11.97 -9.99
CA LYS A 538 -15.26 -12.24 -10.29
C LYS A 538 -15.77 -13.33 -9.35
N ALA A 539 -16.28 -12.92 -8.20
CA ALA A 539 -16.73 -13.84 -7.13
C ALA A 539 -18.21 -14.26 -7.24
N PHE A 540 -19.04 -13.54 -8.00
CA PHE A 540 -20.49 -13.76 -8.10
C PHE A 540 -20.99 -13.98 -9.54
N GLY A 541 -20.08 -14.20 -10.49
CA GLY A 541 -20.39 -14.33 -11.92
C GLY A 541 -19.73 -13.22 -12.76
N ALA A 542 -20.18 -13.04 -14.00
CA ALA A 542 -19.54 -12.10 -14.93
C ALA A 542 -20.01 -10.64 -14.81
N GLU A 543 -21.14 -10.39 -14.13
CA GLU A 543 -21.72 -9.05 -13.98
C GLU A 543 -21.12 -8.27 -12.79
N ASP A 544 -20.69 -8.99 -11.75
CA ASP A 544 -20.05 -8.42 -10.56
C ASP A 544 -18.54 -8.71 -10.59
N ALA A 545 -17.73 -7.65 -10.50
CA ALA A 545 -16.27 -7.76 -10.50
C ALA A 545 -15.63 -6.70 -9.61
N VAL A 546 -14.51 -7.04 -8.98
CA VAL A 546 -13.69 -6.09 -8.22
C VAL A 546 -12.32 -6.02 -8.86
N ALA A 547 -11.92 -4.82 -9.29
CA ALA A 547 -10.58 -4.53 -9.78
C ALA A 547 -9.73 -3.93 -8.66
N VAL A 548 -8.66 -4.63 -8.28
CA VAL A 548 -7.64 -4.14 -7.36
C VAL A 548 -6.53 -3.48 -8.18
N SER A 549 -6.46 -2.15 -8.10
CA SER A 549 -5.57 -1.37 -8.95
C SER A 549 -4.09 -1.63 -8.64
N ASN A 550 -3.28 -1.76 -9.70
CA ASN A 550 -1.82 -1.92 -9.65
C ASN A 550 -1.33 -3.16 -8.90
N TYR A 551 -2.17 -4.17 -8.66
CA TYR A 551 -1.80 -5.39 -7.94
C TYR A 551 -0.52 -6.04 -8.51
N PHE A 552 -0.39 -6.08 -9.84
CA PHE A 552 0.76 -6.66 -10.54
C PHE A 552 1.92 -5.67 -10.81
N SER A 553 1.89 -4.48 -10.21
CA SER A 553 2.98 -3.50 -10.31
C SER A 553 4.28 -4.02 -9.67
N SER A 554 5.45 -3.60 -10.15
CA SER A 554 6.74 -3.95 -9.53
C SER A 554 6.87 -3.50 -8.06
N ASN A 555 6.05 -2.54 -7.61
CA ASN A 555 6.00 -2.13 -6.22
C ASN A 555 5.12 -3.07 -5.38
N SER A 556 5.75 -3.86 -4.50
CA SER A 556 5.08 -4.77 -3.57
C SER A 556 4.03 -4.13 -2.64
N GLY A 557 4.03 -2.80 -2.48
CA GLY A 557 3.03 -2.13 -1.65
C GLY A 557 1.59 -2.23 -2.15
N TYR A 558 1.39 -2.46 -3.45
CA TYR A 558 0.07 -2.69 -4.05
C TYR A 558 -0.42 -4.14 -3.92
N ARG A 559 0.28 -5.00 -3.17
CA ARG A 559 -0.07 -6.42 -2.98
C ARG A 559 -0.44 -6.80 -1.56
N TYR A 560 -0.50 -5.83 -0.64
CA TYR A 560 -0.89 -6.10 0.74
C TYR A 560 -2.41 -6.28 0.86
N TYR A 561 -2.91 -7.35 0.25
CA TYR A 561 -4.32 -7.74 0.29
C TYR A 561 -4.47 -9.20 0.73
N GLN A 562 -5.55 -9.48 1.44
CA GLN A 562 -6.08 -10.82 1.65
C GLN A 562 -7.54 -10.86 1.18
N PHE A 563 -7.93 -11.98 0.59
CA PHE A 563 -9.28 -12.14 0.02
C PHE A 563 -10.06 -13.14 0.88
N ALA A 564 -11.10 -12.65 1.54
CA ALA A 564 -11.90 -13.39 2.50
C ALA A 564 -13.24 -13.80 1.87
N PHE A 565 -13.39 -15.10 1.60
CA PHE A 565 -14.63 -15.75 1.21
C PHE A 565 -15.29 -16.37 2.44
N ASP A 566 -16.53 -16.89 2.31
CA ASP A 566 -17.25 -17.53 3.42
C ASP A 566 -16.60 -18.84 3.87
N ASP A 567 -15.93 -19.56 2.97
CA ASP A 567 -15.30 -20.85 3.22
C ASP A 567 -13.80 -20.77 3.52
N LYS A 568 -13.09 -19.78 2.96
CA LYS A 568 -11.64 -19.61 3.14
C LYS A 568 -11.22 -18.14 3.01
N THR A 569 -10.18 -17.76 3.75
CA THR A 569 -9.38 -16.57 3.45
C THR A 569 -8.11 -16.99 2.74
N ILE A 570 -7.85 -16.43 1.57
CA ILE A 570 -6.60 -16.63 0.83
C ILE A 570 -5.68 -15.42 1.02
N THR A 571 -4.42 -15.72 1.28
CA THR A 571 -3.35 -14.73 1.43
C THR A 571 -2.59 -14.55 0.11
N ALA A 572 -1.68 -13.59 0.06
CA ALA A 572 -0.73 -13.46 -1.06
C ALA A 572 0.02 -14.78 -1.37
N ALA A 573 0.32 -15.60 -0.35
CA ALA A 573 0.95 -16.91 -0.54
C ALA A 573 -0.01 -18.00 -1.08
N ASP A 574 -1.32 -17.86 -0.85
CA ASP A 574 -2.31 -18.75 -1.48
C ASP A 574 -2.59 -18.35 -2.94
N MET A 575 -2.47 -17.05 -3.26
CA MET A 575 -2.60 -16.54 -4.64
C MET A 575 -1.58 -17.16 -5.59
N SER A 576 -0.40 -17.56 -5.09
CA SER A 576 0.65 -18.24 -5.86
C SER A 576 0.25 -19.64 -6.36
N LEU A 577 -0.92 -20.15 -5.97
CA LEU A 577 -1.43 -21.45 -6.43
C LEU A 577 -2.69 -21.30 -7.30
N ILE A 578 -3.08 -20.06 -7.58
CA ILE A 578 -4.26 -19.73 -8.37
C ILE A 578 -3.80 -19.40 -9.78
N THR A 579 -4.52 -19.93 -10.78
CA THR A 579 -4.27 -19.57 -12.17
C THR A 579 -4.80 -18.17 -12.46
N VAL A 580 -3.96 -17.30 -13.01
CA VAL A 580 -4.34 -15.96 -13.45
C VAL A 580 -4.18 -15.88 -14.97
N GLU A 581 -5.28 -15.59 -15.65
CA GLU A 581 -5.32 -15.39 -17.10
C GLU A 581 -5.29 -13.89 -17.43
N GLY A 582 -4.47 -13.49 -18.41
CA GLY A 582 -4.37 -12.10 -18.85
C GLY A 582 -3.97 -11.97 -20.33
N ASP A 583 -4.66 -11.06 -21.02
CA ASP A 583 -4.38 -10.72 -22.42
C ASP A 583 -3.70 -9.36 -22.52
N GLY A 584 -2.68 -9.26 -23.36
CA GLY A 584 -2.08 -8.02 -23.83
C GLY A 584 -2.98 -7.30 -24.84
N SER A 585 -2.48 -6.19 -25.35
CA SER A 585 -3.17 -5.28 -26.26
C SER A 585 -2.60 -5.35 -27.67
N ASP A 586 -3.07 -4.47 -28.57
CA ASP A 586 -2.51 -4.36 -29.92
C ASP A 586 -1.18 -3.55 -29.96
N LYS A 587 -0.47 -3.41 -28.84
CA LYS A 587 0.75 -2.59 -28.70
C LYS A 587 1.82 -3.40 -27.99
N ASN A 588 3.06 -2.93 -28.13
CA ASN A 588 4.19 -3.39 -27.32
C ASN A 588 3.90 -3.28 -25.81
N ASP A 589 3.65 -4.42 -25.19
CA ASP A 589 3.27 -4.58 -23.81
C ASP A 589 4.40 -5.17 -22.96
N ARG A 590 4.25 -5.01 -21.65
CA ARG A 590 5.14 -5.61 -20.65
C ARG A 590 4.29 -6.36 -19.65
N LEU A 591 4.29 -7.68 -19.75
CA LEU A 591 3.52 -8.58 -18.93
C LEU A 591 4.46 -9.31 -17.98
N TYR A 592 4.16 -9.27 -16.69
CA TYR A 592 4.95 -9.95 -15.66
C TYR A 592 4.00 -10.84 -14.86
N GLY A 593 4.18 -12.15 -14.92
CA GLY A 593 3.65 -13.12 -13.99
C GLY A 593 4.19 -12.91 -12.57
N TRP A 594 3.92 -13.86 -11.70
CA TRP A 594 4.40 -13.84 -10.33
C TRP A 594 4.71 -15.25 -9.82
N ASP A 595 4.37 -15.58 -8.57
CA ASP A 595 4.60 -16.90 -7.99
C ASP A 595 3.45 -17.88 -8.34
N SER A 596 2.48 -17.43 -9.15
CA SER A 596 1.29 -18.16 -9.60
C SER A 596 1.54 -18.99 -10.85
N ILE A 597 0.57 -19.83 -11.23
CA ILE A 597 0.55 -20.41 -12.59
C ILE A 597 -0.10 -19.38 -13.50
N ASP A 598 0.68 -18.69 -14.31
CA ASP A 598 0.20 -17.60 -15.15
C ASP A 598 -0.06 -18.08 -16.58
N ILE A 599 -1.16 -17.61 -17.17
CA ILE A 599 -1.47 -17.80 -18.60
C ILE A 599 -1.55 -16.42 -19.21
N LEU A 600 -0.51 -16.05 -19.95
CA LEU A 600 -0.35 -14.70 -20.50
C LEU A 600 -0.27 -14.76 -22.02
N HIS A 601 -1.04 -13.88 -22.67
CA HIS A 601 -1.02 -13.67 -24.12
C HIS A 601 -0.49 -12.26 -24.43
N GLY A 602 0.48 -12.12 -25.34
CA GLY A 602 1.07 -10.84 -25.76
C GLY A 602 0.12 -10.04 -26.64
N GLY A 603 -0.58 -10.71 -27.55
CA GLY A 603 -1.53 -10.10 -28.47
C GLY A 603 -0.88 -9.68 -29.79
N LEU A 604 -0.95 -8.39 -30.13
CA LEU A 604 -0.23 -7.87 -31.31
C LEU A 604 0.86 -6.92 -30.82
N GLY A 605 2.08 -7.00 -31.34
CA GLY A 605 3.11 -6.04 -30.99
C GLY A 605 4.48 -6.68 -30.88
N ASN A 606 5.40 -6.00 -30.22
CA ASN A 606 6.66 -6.64 -29.83
C ASN A 606 6.71 -6.54 -28.31
N ASP A 607 6.42 -7.65 -27.66
CA ASP A 607 6.04 -7.75 -26.27
C ASP A 607 7.19 -8.31 -25.43
N TYR A 608 7.14 -7.99 -24.15
CA TYR A 608 8.07 -8.53 -23.16
C TYR A 608 7.27 -9.23 -22.08
N MET A 609 7.51 -10.51 -21.87
CA MET A 609 6.77 -11.38 -20.97
C MET A 609 7.73 -12.10 -20.02
N SER A 610 7.39 -12.17 -18.74
CA SER A 610 8.15 -12.89 -17.71
C SER A 610 7.18 -13.68 -16.84
N GLY A 611 7.29 -15.01 -16.71
CA GLY A 611 6.45 -15.85 -15.85
C GLY A 611 6.80 -15.72 -14.36
N GLU A 612 8.08 -15.53 -14.06
CA GLU A 612 8.67 -15.43 -12.71
C GLU A 612 8.79 -16.78 -11.98
N ASN A 613 7.85 -17.19 -11.12
CA ASN A 613 7.86 -18.52 -10.51
C ASN A 613 6.51 -19.20 -10.72
N GLY A 614 6.49 -20.43 -11.20
CA GLY A 614 5.23 -21.06 -11.57
C GLY A 614 5.49 -22.05 -12.68
N ASN A 615 4.47 -22.79 -13.07
CA ASN A 615 4.55 -23.57 -14.31
C ASN A 615 3.71 -22.81 -15.33
N ASP A 616 4.32 -21.82 -15.97
CA ASP A 616 3.63 -20.75 -16.67
C ASP A 616 3.39 -21.08 -18.13
N LYS A 617 2.43 -20.37 -18.73
CA LYS A 617 2.15 -20.42 -20.15
C LYS A 617 2.21 -19.02 -20.74
N LEU A 618 3.22 -18.78 -21.55
CA LEU A 618 3.47 -17.49 -22.18
C LEU A 618 3.30 -17.64 -23.69
N TYR A 619 2.42 -16.84 -24.27
CA TYR A 619 2.14 -16.79 -25.70
C TYR A 619 2.50 -15.39 -26.20
N GLY A 620 3.48 -15.26 -27.09
CA GLY A 620 3.85 -13.97 -27.73
C GLY A 620 2.79 -13.51 -28.73
N ASP A 621 2.21 -14.46 -29.46
CA ASP A 621 1.20 -14.25 -30.50
C ASP A 621 1.77 -13.60 -31.78
N GLU A 622 1.42 -12.36 -32.16
CA GLU A 622 1.97 -11.72 -33.36
C GLU A 622 3.02 -10.64 -33.03
N GLY A 623 4.21 -10.79 -33.61
CA GLY A 623 5.29 -9.81 -33.71
C GLY A 623 6.58 -10.33 -33.09
N ASN A 624 7.54 -9.46 -32.77
CA ASN A 624 8.86 -9.93 -32.30
C ASN A 624 8.96 -9.83 -30.78
N ASP A 625 8.74 -10.94 -30.10
CA ASP A 625 8.50 -10.99 -28.67
C ASP A 625 9.72 -11.48 -27.88
N SER A 626 9.69 -11.22 -26.58
CA SER A 626 10.71 -11.67 -25.63
C SER A 626 10.03 -12.30 -24.44
N LEU A 627 10.05 -13.63 -24.38
CA LEU A 627 9.40 -14.45 -23.36
C LEU A 627 10.45 -15.05 -22.42
N TYR A 628 10.21 -14.93 -21.11
CA TYR A 628 11.03 -15.50 -20.05
C TYR A 628 10.17 -16.34 -19.11
N GLY A 629 10.37 -17.65 -19.01
CA GLY A 629 9.59 -18.54 -18.13
C GLY A 629 9.87 -18.24 -16.66
N GLY A 630 11.11 -18.48 -16.24
CA GLY A 630 11.56 -18.18 -14.89
C GLY A 630 11.87 -19.46 -14.11
N ASN A 631 11.12 -19.74 -13.04
CA ASN A 631 11.27 -20.94 -12.23
C ASN A 631 10.02 -21.83 -12.28
N GLY A 632 10.17 -23.06 -12.75
CA GLY A 632 9.15 -24.09 -12.81
C GLY A 632 9.10 -24.68 -14.21
N ASP A 633 8.24 -25.68 -14.45
CA ASP A 633 8.18 -26.31 -15.78
C ASP A 633 7.26 -25.47 -16.69
N ASP A 634 7.86 -24.60 -17.51
CA ASP A 634 7.18 -23.55 -18.26
C ASP A 634 6.87 -23.94 -19.72
N HIS A 635 5.89 -23.27 -20.32
CA HIS A 635 5.52 -23.41 -21.73
C HIS A 635 5.52 -22.04 -22.41
N LEU A 636 6.46 -21.84 -23.31
CA LEU A 636 6.64 -20.59 -24.06
C LEU A 636 6.35 -20.84 -25.54
N ASP A 637 5.51 -20.02 -26.14
CA ASP A 637 5.14 -20.05 -27.56
C ASP A 637 5.33 -18.64 -28.14
N GLY A 638 6.31 -18.45 -29.01
CA GLY A 638 6.65 -17.15 -29.62
C GLY A 638 5.54 -16.68 -30.55
N GLY A 639 5.14 -17.55 -31.47
CA GLY A 639 4.05 -17.29 -32.41
C GLY A 639 4.58 -16.86 -33.78
N GLU A 640 4.18 -15.69 -34.27
CA GLU A 640 4.60 -15.17 -35.57
C GLU A 640 5.56 -13.99 -35.42
N GLY A 641 6.82 -14.14 -35.80
CA GLY A 641 7.82 -13.07 -35.78
C GLY A 641 9.20 -13.62 -35.47
N ASN A 642 10.16 -12.74 -35.18
CA ASN A 642 11.48 -13.21 -34.74
C ASN A 642 11.56 -13.05 -33.22
N ASP A 643 11.36 -14.16 -32.53
CA ASP A 643 11.12 -14.19 -31.09
C ASP A 643 12.35 -14.61 -30.31
N ARG A 644 12.39 -14.22 -29.05
CA ARG A 644 13.40 -14.66 -28.08
C ARG A 644 12.71 -15.32 -26.90
N LEU A 645 12.93 -16.62 -26.74
CA LEU A 645 12.36 -17.42 -25.66
C LEU A 645 13.46 -17.92 -24.73
N GLU A 646 13.27 -17.75 -23.43
CA GLU A 646 14.19 -18.23 -22.39
C GLU A 646 13.40 -18.94 -21.29
N GLY A 647 13.52 -20.27 -21.19
CA GLY A 647 12.75 -21.12 -20.26
C GLY A 647 13.10 -20.83 -18.81
N GLY A 648 14.38 -20.96 -18.45
CA GLY A 648 14.87 -20.64 -17.11
C GLY A 648 15.25 -21.89 -16.32
N ASN A 649 14.64 -22.11 -15.16
CA ASN A 649 14.86 -23.30 -14.34
C ASN A 649 13.62 -24.18 -14.37
N GLY A 650 13.73 -25.42 -14.80
CA GLY A 650 12.60 -26.34 -14.92
C GLY A 650 12.73 -27.16 -16.19
N ASN A 651 11.80 -28.07 -16.46
CA ASN A 651 11.75 -28.78 -17.73
C ASN A 651 10.79 -28.04 -18.65
N ASP A 652 11.34 -27.16 -19.46
CA ASP A 652 10.58 -26.17 -20.19
C ASP A 652 10.24 -26.65 -21.62
N MET A 653 9.15 -26.14 -22.17
CA MET A 653 8.74 -26.36 -23.55
C MET A 653 8.72 -25.03 -24.29
N LEU A 654 9.63 -24.87 -25.25
CA LEU A 654 9.77 -23.65 -26.04
C LEU A 654 9.39 -23.93 -27.50
N LEU A 655 8.45 -23.17 -28.03
CA LEU A 655 8.03 -23.17 -29.42
C LEU A 655 8.32 -21.78 -30.01
N GLY A 656 9.22 -21.66 -30.99
CA GLY A 656 9.50 -20.38 -31.65
C GLY A 656 8.32 -19.94 -32.51
N GLY A 657 7.90 -20.80 -33.43
CA GLY A 657 6.75 -20.56 -34.29
C GLY A 657 7.19 -20.24 -35.71
N SER A 658 6.74 -19.13 -36.28
CA SER A 658 7.12 -18.68 -37.63
C SER A 658 8.09 -17.52 -37.53
N GLY A 659 9.28 -17.63 -38.10
CA GLY A 659 10.28 -16.57 -38.19
C GLY A 659 11.66 -17.09 -37.81
N ASN A 660 12.60 -16.20 -37.50
CA ASN A 660 13.95 -16.61 -37.10
C ASN A 660 14.11 -16.38 -35.60
N ASP A 661 13.95 -17.44 -34.83
CA ASP A 661 13.77 -17.38 -33.38
C ASP A 661 15.06 -17.75 -32.62
N GLU A 662 15.20 -17.21 -31.42
CA GLU A 662 16.27 -17.58 -30.47
C GLU A 662 15.66 -18.25 -29.24
N LEU A 663 15.87 -19.56 -29.08
CA LEU A 663 15.34 -20.37 -27.98
C LEU A 663 16.46 -20.80 -27.04
N TYR A 664 16.26 -20.55 -25.75
CA TYR A 664 17.17 -20.92 -24.66
C TYR A 664 16.43 -21.71 -23.59
N GLY A 665 16.67 -23.01 -23.46
CA GLY A 665 16.01 -23.85 -22.45
C GLY A 665 16.39 -23.41 -21.03
N GLY A 666 17.68 -23.45 -20.72
CA GLY A 666 18.22 -23.03 -19.43
C GLY A 666 18.70 -24.22 -18.61
N ALA A 667 18.05 -24.47 -17.48
CA ALA A 667 18.43 -25.53 -16.54
C ALA A 667 17.26 -26.51 -16.35
N GLY A 668 17.45 -27.73 -16.81
CA GLY A 668 16.46 -28.81 -16.71
C GLY A 668 16.44 -29.59 -18.01
N LYS A 669 15.41 -30.40 -18.24
CA LYS A 669 15.31 -31.19 -19.49
C LYS A 669 14.30 -30.54 -20.42
N ASP A 670 14.82 -29.71 -21.30
CA ASP A 670 14.00 -28.80 -22.08
C ASP A 670 13.63 -29.42 -23.43
N THR A 671 12.48 -29.01 -23.96
CA THR A 671 12.02 -29.36 -25.30
C THR A 671 11.93 -28.09 -26.13
N LEU A 672 12.78 -27.98 -27.15
CA LEU A 672 12.86 -26.80 -28.01
C LEU A 672 12.42 -27.16 -29.44
N ILE A 673 11.51 -26.35 -29.98
CA ILE A 673 10.99 -26.46 -31.34
C ILE A 673 11.10 -25.08 -31.98
N GLY A 674 12.05 -24.88 -32.90
CA GLY A 674 12.22 -23.60 -33.59
C GLY A 674 10.95 -23.24 -34.37
N GLY A 675 10.56 -24.13 -35.29
CA GLY A 675 9.38 -23.92 -36.11
C GLY A 675 9.83 -23.51 -37.51
N ALA A 676 9.08 -22.67 -38.21
CA ALA A 676 9.38 -22.30 -39.58
C ALA A 676 10.32 -21.09 -39.65
N GLY A 677 11.57 -21.29 -40.08
CA GLY A 677 12.48 -20.21 -40.45
C GLY A 677 13.92 -20.64 -40.28
N ASN A 678 14.78 -19.79 -39.74
CA ASN A 678 16.17 -20.17 -39.47
C ASN A 678 16.47 -19.86 -38.02
N ASP A 679 16.28 -20.87 -37.18
CA ASP A 679 16.22 -20.69 -35.73
C ASP A 679 17.56 -21.00 -35.06
N LYS A 680 17.73 -20.47 -33.86
CA LYS A 680 18.86 -20.79 -32.99
C LYS A 680 18.36 -21.37 -31.68
N LEU A 681 18.75 -22.61 -31.40
CA LEU A 681 18.31 -23.37 -30.23
C LEU A 681 19.51 -23.72 -29.34
N GLU A 682 19.40 -23.44 -28.05
CA GLU A 682 20.37 -23.76 -27.00
C GLU A 682 19.60 -24.36 -25.80
N GLY A 683 19.88 -25.63 -25.47
CA GLY A 683 19.13 -26.34 -24.43
C GLY A 683 19.61 -25.94 -23.04
N GLY A 684 20.92 -25.89 -22.83
CA GLY A 684 21.48 -25.50 -21.55
C GLY A 684 22.84 -26.13 -21.30
N ASN A 685 23.20 -26.32 -20.03
CA ASN A 685 24.36 -27.12 -19.68
C ASN A 685 24.02 -28.01 -18.49
N GLY A 686 24.17 -29.32 -18.63
CA GLY A 686 24.13 -30.22 -17.46
C GLY A 686 23.00 -31.24 -17.46
N GLU A 687 22.13 -31.21 -18.45
CA GLU A 687 20.95 -32.06 -18.53
C GLU A 687 20.82 -32.64 -19.94
N ALA A 688 19.72 -33.30 -20.27
CA ALA A 688 19.54 -33.95 -21.57
C ALA A 688 18.29 -33.38 -22.21
N ASP A 689 18.50 -32.54 -23.22
CA ASP A 689 17.47 -31.75 -23.87
C ASP A 689 16.98 -32.42 -25.14
N THR A 690 15.83 -31.98 -25.64
CA THR A 690 15.21 -32.49 -26.85
C THR A 690 14.93 -31.35 -27.83
N TYR A 691 15.57 -31.42 -28.99
CA TYR A 691 15.31 -30.50 -30.11
C TYR A 691 14.45 -31.22 -31.12
N ILE A 692 13.32 -30.63 -31.52
CA ILE A 692 12.40 -31.23 -32.50
C ILE A 692 12.49 -30.46 -33.82
N PHE A 693 12.79 -31.18 -34.88
CA PHE A 693 12.91 -30.67 -36.24
C PHE A 693 11.96 -31.41 -37.19
N ALA A 694 11.22 -30.68 -38.01
CA ALA A 694 10.27 -31.24 -38.97
C ALA A 694 10.38 -30.55 -40.34
N ALA A 695 9.64 -31.07 -41.33
CA ALA A 695 9.64 -30.49 -42.68
C ALA A 695 9.07 -29.05 -42.67
N GLY A 696 9.74 -28.14 -43.38
CA GLY A 696 9.40 -26.71 -43.42
C GLY A 696 9.99 -25.88 -42.28
N HIS A 697 10.86 -26.46 -41.45
CA HIS A 697 11.53 -25.75 -40.38
C HIS A 697 12.73 -24.91 -40.84
N GLY A 698 13.16 -25.02 -42.11
CA GLY A 698 14.24 -24.21 -42.68
C GLY A 698 15.63 -24.58 -42.16
N GLN A 699 16.50 -23.61 -41.87
CA GLN A 699 17.92 -23.84 -41.58
C GLN A 699 18.28 -23.47 -40.14
N ASP A 700 18.13 -24.45 -39.25
CA ASP A 700 18.30 -24.26 -37.82
C ASP A 700 19.73 -24.52 -37.35
N ILE A 701 20.11 -23.86 -36.26
CA ILE A 701 21.36 -24.06 -35.55
C ILE A 701 21.06 -24.55 -34.14
N VAL A 702 21.61 -25.70 -33.78
CA VAL A 702 21.58 -26.24 -32.42
C VAL A 702 22.98 -26.11 -31.83
N ASN A 703 23.08 -25.41 -30.70
CA ASN A 703 24.34 -25.19 -30.01
C ASN A 703 24.24 -25.62 -28.54
N ASP A 704 24.64 -26.85 -28.26
CA ASP A 704 24.65 -27.42 -26.90
C ASP A 704 25.94 -28.16 -26.55
N TYR A 705 26.18 -28.32 -25.25
CA TYR A 705 27.36 -28.94 -24.65
C TYR A 705 26.99 -29.93 -23.54
N GLY A 706 27.16 -31.23 -23.82
CA GLY A 706 27.06 -32.27 -22.79
C GLY A 706 28.35 -32.40 -21.96
N SER A 707 28.23 -32.43 -20.63
CA SER A 707 29.39 -32.67 -19.75
C SER A 707 29.77 -34.15 -19.61
N ASN A 708 28.80 -35.05 -19.84
CA ASN A 708 28.97 -36.50 -19.75
C ASN A 708 27.86 -37.24 -20.52
N GLN A 709 27.98 -38.56 -20.65
CA GLN A 709 27.04 -39.37 -21.43
C GLN A 709 25.59 -39.37 -20.92
N ALA A 710 25.32 -39.07 -19.63
CA ALA A 710 23.94 -38.96 -19.15
C ALA A 710 23.23 -37.68 -19.63
N HIS A 711 24.01 -36.72 -20.14
CA HIS A 711 23.58 -35.43 -20.69
C HIS A 711 23.62 -35.52 -22.23
N THR A 712 23.15 -36.64 -22.79
CA THR A 712 23.12 -36.82 -24.24
C THR A 712 21.80 -36.28 -24.75
N ASP A 713 21.88 -35.24 -25.55
CA ASP A 713 20.74 -34.53 -26.10
C ASP A 713 20.13 -35.30 -27.27
N THR A 714 18.84 -35.10 -27.49
CA THR A 714 18.10 -35.75 -28.57
C THR A 714 17.73 -34.73 -29.63
N LEU A 715 18.30 -34.87 -30.82
CA LEU A 715 17.82 -34.16 -32.00
C LEU A 715 16.85 -35.08 -32.75
N ARG A 716 15.55 -34.75 -32.65
CA ARG A 716 14.44 -35.56 -33.13
C ARG A 716 13.94 -35.03 -34.47
N PHE A 717 14.01 -35.85 -35.50
CA PHE A 717 13.49 -35.57 -36.84
C PHE A 717 12.10 -36.21 -37.01
N GLU A 718 11.02 -35.45 -36.81
CA GLU A 718 9.66 -35.98 -36.90
C GLU A 718 9.19 -36.12 -38.34
N GLY A 719 8.76 -37.33 -38.73
CA GLY A 719 8.31 -37.61 -40.09
C GLY A 719 9.44 -37.93 -41.08
N ALA A 720 10.70 -37.95 -40.63
CA ALA A 720 11.84 -38.39 -41.43
C ALA A 720 12.23 -39.85 -41.10
N VAL A 721 12.78 -40.54 -42.10
CA VAL A 721 13.47 -41.82 -41.94
C VAL A 721 14.94 -41.66 -42.23
N LEU A 722 15.80 -42.45 -41.58
CA LEU A 722 17.26 -42.31 -41.70
C LEU A 722 17.77 -42.44 -43.15
N ALA A 723 17.11 -43.25 -43.98
CA ALA A 723 17.54 -43.50 -45.36
C ALA A 723 17.50 -42.26 -46.26
N ASP A 724 16.71 -41.24 -45.90
CA ASP A 724 16.57 -39.99 -46.64
C ASP A 724 17.48 -38.87 -46.06
N ALA A 725 18.14 -39.13 -44.92
CA ALA A 725 19.00 -38.16 -44.26
C ALA A 725 20.40 -38.10 -44.89
N VAL A 726 20.88 -36.89 -45.16
CA VAL A 726 22.25 -36.63 -45.61
C VAL A 726 23.02 -35.91 -44.50
N PHE A 727 24.19 -36.45 -44.16
CA PHE A 727 25.10 -35.89 -43.16
C PHE A 727 26.28 -35.25 -43.88
N THR A 728 26.44 -33.95 -43.71
CA THR A 728 27.54 -33.18 -44.29
C THR A 728 28.26 -32.41 -43.19
N ARG A 729 29.51 -32.04 -43.46
CA ARG A 729 30.30 -31.21 -42.57
C ARG A 729 30.44 -29.81 -43.14
N SER A 730 30.33 -28.81 -42.28
CA SER A 730 30.71 -27.42 -42.58
C SER A 730 31.59 -26.92 -41.44
N ASP A 731 32.86 -26.64 -41.71
CA ASP A 731 33.88 -26.32 -40.70
C ASP A 731 33.96 -27.38 -39.58
N ASN A 732 33.47 -27.08 -38.38
CA ASN A 732 33.40 -28.01 -37.24
C ASN A 732 31.98 -28.46 -36.91
N ASP A 733 30.99 -28.06 -37.72
CA ASP A 733 29.58 -28.29 -37.48
C ASP A 733 29.11 -29.52 -38.27
N LEU A 734 28.22 -30.29 -37.67
CA LEU A 734 27.51 -31.38 -38.35
C LEU A 734 26.21 -30.85 -38.91
N VAL A 735 26.07 -30.84 -40.23
CA VAL A 735 24.87 -30.39 -40.92
C VAL A 735 24.07 -31.60 -41.39
N ILE A 736 22.81 -31.69 -40.95
CA ILE A 736 21.92 -32.82 -41.22
C ILE A 736 20.75 -32.33 -42.07
N LYS A 737 20.55 -32.95 -43.22
CA LYS A 737 19.46 -32.67 -44.16
C LYS A 737 18.52 -33.86 -44.23
N ALA A 738 17.43 -33.82 -43.46
CA ALA A 738 16.49 -34.94 -43.32
C ALA A 738 15.23 -34.83 -44.20
N PHE A 739 14.91 -33.64 -44.72
CA PHE A 739 13.68 -33.36 -45.49
C PHE A 739 13.93 -32.79 -46.91
N GLY A 740 15.16 -32.92 -47.42
CA GLY A 740 15.57 -32.37 -48.72
C GLY A 740 16.67 -31.33 -48.57
N ALA A 741 16.83 -30.45 -49.57
CA ALA A 741 17.91 -29.47 -49.60
C ALA A 741 17.56 -28.12 -48.94
N GLU A 742 16.27 -27.85 -48.72
CA GLU A 742 15.78 -26.58 -48.17
C GLU A 742 15.80 -26.57 -46.64
N ASP A 743 15.52 -27.71 -46.02
CA ASP A 743 15.51 -27.88 -44.57
C ASP A 743 16.80 -28.57 -44.08
N ALA A 744 17.51 -27.95 -43.15
CA ALA A 744 18.74 -28.47 -42.57
C ALA A 744 18.87 -28.06 -41.09
N VAL A 745 19.56 -28.87 -40.29
CA VAL A 745 19.96 -28.49 -38.94
C VAL A 745 21.47 -28.63 -38.78
N ALA A 746 22.11 -27.57 -38.31
CA ALA A 746 23.54 -27.53 -38.03
C ALA A 746 23.77 -27.70 -36.52
N VAL A 747 24.43 -28.79 -36.13
CA VAL A 747 24.89 -29.00 -34.75
C VAL A 747 26.28 -28.40 -34.60
N SER A 748 26.36 -27.30 -33.85
CA SER A 748 27.57 -26.51 -33.72
C SER A 748 28.70 -27.27 -33.01
N ASN A 749 29.92 -27.14 -33.53
CA ASN A 749 31.15 -27.68 -32.97
C ASN A 749 31.18 -29.21 -32.77
N TYR A 750 30.30 -29.96 -33.43
CA TYR A 750 30.22 -31.43 -33.32
C TYR A 750 31.59 -32.11 -33.56
N PHE A 751 32.36 -31.63 -34.52
CA PHE A 751 33.70 -32.18 -34.86
C PHE A 751 34.86 -31.53 -34.07
N SER A 752 34.57 -30.74 -33.03
CA SER A 752 35.60 -30.13 -32.18
C SER A 752 36.38 -31.18 -31.37
N SER A 753 37.65 -30.92 -31.05
CA SER A 753 38.44 -31.79 -30.18
C SER A 753 37.81 -32.06 -28.79
N ASN A 754 36.91 -31.19 -28.33
CA ASN A 754 36.17 -31.40 -27.09
C ASN A 754 34.98 -32.33 -27.31
N SER A 755 34.99 -33.51 -26.69
CA SER A 755 33.96 -34.52 -26.84
C SER A 755 32.59 -34.13 -26.31
N GLY A 756 32.47 -33.05 -25.54
CA GLY A 756 31.19 -32.61 -25.00
C GLY A 756 30.19 -32.14 -26.07
N TYR A 757 30.68 -31.60 -27.18
CA TYR A 757 29.83 -31.20 -28.32
C TYR A 757 29.32 -32.40 -29.16
N ARG A 758 29.65 -33.64 -28.77
CA ARG A 758 29.23 -34.87 -29.45
C ARG A 758 28.20 -35.67 -28.67
N TYR A 759 27.76 -35.22 -27.51
CA TYR A 759 26.74 -35.92 -26.75
C TYR A 759 25.35 -35.65 -27.35
N TYR A 760 25.15 -36.14 -28.58
CA TYR A 760 23.88 -36.12 -29.28
C TYR A 760 23.47 -37.55 -29.68
N GLN A 761 22.17 -37.77 -29.71
CA GLN A 761 21.54 -38.86 -30.43
C GLN A 761 20.54 -38.28 -31.45
N PHE A 762 20.54 -38.84 -32.65
CA PHE A 762 19.70 -38.40 -33.75
C PHE A 762 18.54 -39.37 -33.92
N ALA A 763 17.31 -38.94 -33.61
CA ALA A 763 16.14 -39.79 -33.59
C ALA A 763 15.27 -39.58 -34.84
N PHE A 764 15.20 -40.59 -35.70
CA PHE A 764 14.30 -40.68 -36.85
C PHE A 764 13.12 -41.61 -36.52
N ASP A 765 12.05 -41.58 -37.32
CA ASP A 765 10.85 -42.39 -37.09
C ASP A 765 11.12 -43.90 -37.11
N ASP A 766 12.14 -44.32 -37.87
CA ASP A 766 12.52 -45.72 -38.04
C ASP A 766 13.72 -46.16 -37.18
N LYS A 767 14.60 -45.23 -36.78
CA LYS A 767 15.84 -45.55 -36.04
C LYS A 767 16.37 -44.36 -35.24
N THR A 768 17.02 -44.64 -34.11
CA THR A 768 17.88 -43.68 -33.40
C THR A 768 19.34 -43.99 -33.67
N ILE A 769 20.11 -42.97 -34.03
CA ILE A 769 21.55 -43.02 -34.28
C ILE A 769 22.27 -42.39 -33.09
N THR A 770 23.07 -43.19 -32.40
CA THR A 770 23.95 -42.72 -31.32
C THR A 770 25.25 -42.18 -31.90
N ALA A 771 26.05 -41.49 -31.08
CA ALA A 771 27.41 -41.10 -31.46
C ALA A 771 28.28 -42.29 -31.93
N ALA A 772 28.04 -43.51 -31.44
CA ALA A 772 28.72 -44.71 -31.90
C ALA A 772 28.21 -45.23 -33.25
N ASP A 773 26.94 -44.99 -33.58
CA ASP A 773 26.40 -45.30 -34.91
C ASP A 773 26.89 -44.31 -35.97
N MET A 774 27.19 -43.07 -35.57
CA MET A 774 27.75 -42.03 -36.46
C MET A 774 29.11 -42.43 -37.06
N SER A 775 29.90 -43.27 -36.37
CA SER A 775 31.18 -43.77 -36.91
C SER A 775 31.02 -44.77 -38.08
N LEU A 776 29.79 -45.11 -38.46
CA LEU A 776 29.50 -45.96 -39.62
C LEU A 776 28.81 -45.19 -40.74
N ILE A 777 28.58 -43.89 -40.55
CA ILE A 777 27.91 -43.01 -41.49
C ILE A 777 28.98 -42.25 -42.27
N THR A 778 28.81 -42.16 -43.59
CA THR A 778 29.67 -41.35 -44.44
C THR A 778 29.37 -39.87 -44.21
N VAL A 779 30.41 -39.10 -43.89
CA VAL A 779 30.33 -37.64 -43.77
C VAL A 779 31.18 -37.03 -44.88
N GLU A 780 30.54 -36.21 -45.71
CA GLU A 780 31.20 -35.46 -46.79
C GLU A 780 31.54 -34.04 -46.29
N GLY A 781 32.77 -33.59 -46.55
CA GLY A 781 33.25 -32.27 -46.17
C GLY A 781 34.18 -31.67 -47.22
N ASP A 782 33.89 -30.43 -47.62
CA ASP A 782 34.70 -29.66 -48.56
C ASP A 782 35.47 -28.55 -47.83
N GLY A 783 36.75 -28.43 -48.15
CA GLY A 783 37.60 -27.30 -47.81
C GLY A 783 37.25 -26.06 -48.62
N SER A 784 37.96 -24.98 -48.34
CA SER A 784 37.76 -23.65 -48.91
C SER A 784 38.87 -23.30 -49.91
N ASP A 785 38.87 -22.06 -50.40
CA ASP A 785 39.96 -21.56 -51.27
C ASP A 785 41.23 -21.16 -50.48
N LYS A 786 41.43 -21.67 -49.25
CA LYS A 786 42.53 -21.30 -48.34
C LYS A 786 43.18 -22.56 -47.79
N ASN A 787 44.39 -22.40 -47.24
CA ASN A 787 45.04 -23.42 -46.43
C ASN A 787 44.17 -23.87 -45.24
N ASP A 788 43.59 -25.05 -45.35
CA ASP A 788 42.64 -25.63 -44.41
C ASP A 788 43.26 -26.75 -43.57
N ARG A 789 42.57 -27.06 -42.47
CA ARG A 789 42.90 -28.17 -41.58
C ARG A 789 41.66 -29.01 -41.36
N LEU A 790 41.58 -30.12 -42.08
CA LEU A 790 40.45 -31.04 -42.02
C LEU A 790 40.88 -32.28 -41.24
N TYR A 791 40.07 -32.69 -40.28
CA TYR A 791 40.30 -33.90 -39.50
C TYR A 791 39.03 -34.74 -39.59
N GLY A 792 39.15 -35.94 -40.17
CA GLY A 792 38.21 -37.04 -40.05
C GLY A 792 38.12 -37.56 -38.62
N TRP A 793 37.40 -38.65 -38.43
CA TRP A 793 37.21 -39.27 -37.13
C TRP A 793 37.19 -40.80 -37.21
N ASP A 794 36.30 -41.46 -36.48
CA ASP A 794 36.13 -42.93 -36.52
C ASP A 794 35.19 -43.37 -37.67
N SER A 795 34.68 -42.41 -38.46
CA SER A 795 33.75 -42.60 -39.58
C SER A 795 34.46 -42.90 -40.90
N ILE A 796 33.71 -43.30 -41.93
CA ILE A 796 34.22 -43.30 -43.31
C ILE A 796 34.08 -41.87 -43.83
N ASP A 797 35.19 -41.13 -43.88
CA ASP A 797 35.19 -39.72 -44.24
C ASP A 797 35.54 -39.50 -45.72
N ILE A 798 34.86 -38.56 -46.36
CA ILE A 798 35.20 -38.08 -47.71
C ILE A 798 35.53 -36.60 -47.58
N LEU A 799 36.82 -36.27 -47.63
CA LEU A 799 37.33 -34.92 -47.42
C LEU A 799 38.02 -34.40 -48.68
N HIS A 800 37.63 -33.20 -49.09
CA HIS A 800 38.24 -32.45 -50.19
C HIS A 800 38.96 -31.22 -49.64
N GLY A 801 40.22 -30.99 -50.01
CA GLY A 801 41.03 -29.86 -49.58
C GLY A 801 40.61 -28.55 -50.24
N GLY A 802 40.24 -28.61 -51.53
CA GLY A 802 39.87 -27.43 -52.31
C GLY A 802 41.08 -26.75 -52.94
N LEU A 803 41.24 -25.43 -52.74
CA LEU A 803 42.42 -24.70 -53.21
C LEU A 803 43.25 -24.31 -52.00
N GLY A 804 44.56 -24.53 -52.01
CA GLY A 804 45.40 -24.09 -50.90
C GLY A 804 46.59 -25.00 -50.66
N ASN A 805 47.22 -24.87 -49.50
CA ASN A 805 48.14 -25.91 -49.05
C ASN A 805 47.56 -26.45 -47.75
N ASP A 806 46.93 -27.61 -47.85
CA ASP A 806 45.99 -28.13 -46.88
C ASP A 806 46.61 -29.23 -46.03
N TYR A 807 46.03 -29.43 -44.87
CA TYR A 807 46.41 -30.50 -43.96
C TYR A 807 45.17 -31.33 -43.67
N MET A 808 45.21 -32.62 -44.01
CA MET A 808 44.11 -33.56 -43.83
C MET A 808 44.55 -34.80 -43.07
N SER A 809 43.70 -35.28 -42.16
CA SER A 809 43.89 -36.52 -41.40
C SER A 809 42.59 -37.31 -41.39
N GLY A 810 42.54 -38.55 -41.88
CA GLY A 810 41.34 -39.42 -41.86
C GLY A 810 41.06 -40.00 -40.47
N GLU A 811 42.10 -40.25 -39.69
CA GLU A 811 42.06 -40.85 -38.34
C GLU A 811 41.76 -42.35 -38.34
N ASN A 812 40.52 -42.80 -38.11
CA ASN A 812 40.16 -44.23 -38.17
C ASN A 812 38.99 -44.41 -39.13
N GLY A 813 39.10 -45.28 -40.11
CA GLY A 813 38.07 -45.38 -41.13
C GLY A 813 38.66 -45.95 -42.40
N ASN A 814 37.84 -46.14 -43.42
CA ASN A 814 38.36 -46.38 -44.75
C ASN A 814 38.12 -45.10 -45.54
N ASP A 815 39.03 -44.15 -45.40
CA ASP A 815 38.77 -42.76 -45.72
C ASP A 815 39.15 -42.42 -47.16
N LYS A 816 38.58 -41.32 -47.67
CA LYS A 816 38.93 -40.75 -48.97
C LYS A 816 39.33 -39.30 -48.77
N LEU A 817 40.61 -39.02 -48.98
CA LEU A 817 41.19 -37.70 -48.83
C LEU A 817 41.68 -37.20 -50.18
N TYR A 818 41.21 -36.03 -50.60
CA TYR A 818 41.55 -35.39 -51.87
C TYR A 818 42.20 -34.03 -51.59
N GLY A 819 43.49 -33.86 -51.90
CA GLY A 819 44.26 -32.61 -51.76
C GLY A 819 43.74 -31.52 -52.69
N ASP A 820 43.34 -31.91 -53.90
CA ASP A 820 42.88 -31.03 -54.97
C ASP A 820 44.00 -30.10 -55.49
N GLU A 821 43.93 -28.76 -55.38
CA GLU A 821 45.01 -27.88 -55.88
C GLU A 821 45.90 -27.32 -54.75
N GLY A 822 47.19 -27.60 -54.84
CA GLY A 822 48.29 -26.94 -54.13
C GLY A 822 49.21 -27.95 -53.43
N ASN A 823 49.96 -27.53 -52.41
CA ASN A 823 50.96 -28.43 -51.78
C ASN A 823 50.44 -28.98 -50.46
N ASP A 824 49.87 -30.16 -50.49
CA ASP A 824 49.04 -30.70 -49.43
C ASP A 824 49.75 -31.73 -48.56
N SER A 825 49.19 -31.97 -47.38
CA SER A 825 49.65 -32.98 -46.43
C SER A 825 48.48 -33.84 -45.98
N LEU A 826 48.38 -35.04 -46.54
CA LEU A 826 47.30 -36.00 -46.30
C LEU A 826 47.82 -37.15 -45.43
N TYR A 827 47.06 -37.51 -44.41
CA TYR A 827 47.32 -38.63 -43.51
C TYR A 827 46.07 -39.52 -43.44
N GLY A 828 46.14 -40.77 -43.89
CA GLY A 828 44.99 -41.71 -43.87
C GLY A 828 44.64 -42.09 -42.44
N GLY A 829 45.57 -42.79 -41.77
CA GLY A 829 45.42 -43.16 -40.36
C GLY A 829 45.30 -44.67 -40.20
N ASN A 830 44.18 -45.16 -39.67
CA ASN A 830 43.90 -46.58 -39.52
C ASN A 830 42.71 -47.01 -40.41
N GLY A 831 42.94 -48.00 -41.26
CA GLY A 831 41.94 -48.62 -42.13
C GLY A 831 42.43 -48.58 -43.57
N ASP A 832 41.65 -49.12 -44.52
CA ASP A 832 42.10 -49.16 -45.92
C ASP A 832 41.74 -47.83 -46.60
N ASP A 833 42.70 -46.91 -46.70
CA ASP A 833 42.48 -45.51 -47.08
C ASP A 833 42.78 -45.23 -48.56
N HIS A 834 42.17 -44.16 -49.08
CA HIS A 834 42.41 -43.63 -50.42
C HIS A 834 42.81 -42.17 -50.35
N LEU A 835 44.06 -41.88 -50.68
CA LEU A 835 44.63 -40.53 -50.66
C LEU A 835 44.99 -40.12 -52.09
N ASP A 836 44.53 -38.95 -52.51
CA ASP A 836 44.84 -38.33 -53.80
C ASP A 836 45.37 -36.91 -53.55
N GLY A 837 46.63 -36.65 -53.89
CA GLY A 837 47.29 -35.36 -53.70
C GLY A 837 46.76 -34.27 -54.63
N GLY A 838 46.49 -34.63 -55.88
CA GLY A 838 46.01 -33.69 -56.89
C GLY A 838 47.14 -32.93 -57.58
N GLU A 839 47.07 -31.60 -57.64
CA GLU A 839 48.04 -30.75 -58.32
C GLU A 839 48.95 -30.02 -57.33
N GLY A 840 50.24 -30.35 -57.29
CA GLY A 840 51.25 -29.65 -56.52
C GLY A 840 52.29 -30.61 -55.97
N ASN A 841 53.07 -30.17 -54.98
CA ASN A 841 54.09 -31.02 -54.37
C ASN A 841 53.59 -31.53 -53.03
N ASP A 842 53.05 -32.74 -53.03
CA ASP A 842 52.23 -33.26 -51.94
C ASP A 842 52.98 -34.22 -51.03
N ARG A 843 52.46 -34.37 -49.82
CA ARG A 843 52.89 -35.37 -48.86
C ARG A 843 51.70 -36.24 -48.47
N LEU A 844 51.73 -37.51 -48.88
CA LEU A 844 50.70 -38.49 -48.55
C LEU A 844 51.28 -39.56 -47.63
N GLU A 845 50.58 -39.89 -46.56
CA GLU A 845 50.95 -40.93 -45.60
C GLU A 845 49.72 -41.81 -45.30
N GLY A 846 49.71 -43.05 -45.79
CA GLY A 846 48.58 -43.98 -45.69
C GLY A 846 48.31 -44.38 -44.24
N GLY A 847 49.32 -44.97 -43.58
CA GLY A 847 49.23 -45.31 -42.17
C GLY A 847 49.17 -46.81 -41.94
N ASN A 848 48.10 -47.31 -41.31
CA ASN A 848 47.87 -48.74 -41.08
C ASN A 848 46.68 -49.21 -41.91
N GLY A 849 46.87 -50.18 -42.79
CA GLY A 849 45.83 -50.65 -43.69
C GLY A 849 46.41 -50.94 -45.05
N ASN A 850 45.58 -51.35 -46.02
CA ASN A 850 46.02 -51.47 -47.41
C ASN A 850 45.60 -50.20 -48.14
N ASP A 851 46.53 -49.27 -48.26
CA ASP A 851 46.22 -47.91 -48.67
C ASP A 851 46.47 -47.70 -50.17
N MET A 852 45.73 -46.79 -50.78
CA MET A 852 45.94 -46.34 -52.16
C MET A 852 46.34 -44.87 -52.15
N LEU A 853 47.58 -44.59 -52.53
CA LEU A 853 48.16 -43.24 -52.57
C LEU A 853 48.42 -42.84 -54.02
N LEU A 854 47.80 -41.73 -54.45
CA LEU A 854 47.97 -41.09 -55.74
C LEU A 854 48.61 -39.72 -55.51
N GLY A 855 49.84 -39.49 -55.98
CA GLY A 855 50.51 -38.19 -55.83
C GLY A 855 49.85 -37.13 -56.72
N GLY A 856 49.76 -37.44 -58.02
CA GLY A 856 49.11 -36.58 -59.00
C GLY A 856 50.14 -35.82 -59.83
N SER A 857 50.09 -34.50 -59.83
CA SER A 857 50.95 -33.63 -60.63
C SER A 857 51.93 -32.86 -59.75
N GLY A 858 53.22 -33.19 -59.78
CA GLY A 858 54.28 -32.42 -59.10
C GLY A 858 55.34 -33.33 -58.51
N ASP A 859 56.20 -32.78 -57.65
CA ASP A 859 57.25 -33.58 -56.99
C ASP A 859 56.75 -34.07 -55.61
N ASP A 860 56.19 -35.28 -55.57
CA ASP A 860 55.42 -35.79 -54.43
C ASP A 860 56.21 -36.70 -53.49
N LYS A 861 55.68 -36.88 -52.27
CA LYS A 861 56.21 -37.83 -51.27
C LYS A 861 55.11 -38.71 -50.73
N LEU A 862 55.13 -39.98 -51.12
CA LEU A 862 54.15 -40.98 -50.74
C LEU A 862 54.77 -41.99 -49.76
N TYR A 863 54.10 -42.19 -48.63
CA TYR A 863 54.47 -43.15 -47.59
C TYR A 863 53.30 -44.10 -47.35
N GLY A 864 53.40 -45.37 -47.76
CA GLY A 864 52.33 -46.37 -47.57
C GLY A 864 52.09 -46.65 -46.09
N GLY A 865 53.13 -47.15 -45.41
CA GLY A 865 53.10 -47.42 -43.98
C GLY A 865 53.09 -48.92 -43.69
N SER A 866 52.00 -49.41 -43.08
CA SER A 866 51.83 -50.81 -42.69
C SER A 866 50.63 -51.44 -43.39
N GLY A 867 50.90 -52.28 -44.37
CA GLY A 867 49.93 -53.15 -45.04
C GLY A 867 50.38 -53.34 -46.47
N ASN A 868 49.50 -53.76 -47.37
CA ASN A 868 49.86 -53.91 -48.79
C ASN A 868 49.40 -52.67 -49.54
N ASP A 869 50.29 -51.72 -49.72
CA ASP A 869 49.94 -50.39 -50.20
C ASP A 869 50.13 -50.29 -51.72
N THR A 870 49.33 -49.45 -52.37
CA THR A 870 49.47 -49.12 -53.79
C THR A 870 49.85 -47.66 -53.93
N LEU A 871 51.06 -47.39 -54.41
CA LEU A 871 51.59 -46.03 -54.55
C LEU A 871 51.79 -45.69 -56.02
N ILE A 872 51.21 -44.57 -56.45
CA ILE A 872 51.33 -44.03 -57.80
C ILE A 872 51.77 -42.57 -57.66
N GLY A 873 53.02 -42.26 -58.01
CA GLY A 873 53.54 -40.88 -57.93
C GLY A 873 52.77 -39.94 -58.85
N GLY A 874 52.59 -40.34 -60.11
CA GLY A 874 51.94 -39.51 -61.11
C GLY A 874 53.00 -38.79 -61.94
N THR A 875 52.76 -37.55 -62.37
CA THR A 875 53.75 -36.80 -63.17
C THR A 875 54.66 -35.98 -62.29
N GLY A 876 55.98 -36.17 -62.38
CA GLY A 876 56.94 -35.29 -61.73
C GLY A 876 58.21 -36.01 -61.33
N ASN A 877 58.74 -35.76 -60.14
CA ASN A 877 59.87 -36.53 -59.62
C ASN A 877 59.57 -36.95 -58.19
N ASP A 878 59.03 -38.15 -58.06
CA ASP A 878 58.36 -38.54 -56.83
C ASP A 878 59.26 -39.37 -55.92
N TYR A 879 58.96 -39.35 -54.64
CA TYR A 879 59.54 -40.24 -53.64
C TYR A 879 58.45 -41.18 -53.11
N LEU A 880 58.64 -42.48 -53.31
CA LEU A 880 57.68 -43.52 -52.91
C LEU A 880 58.35 -44.48 -51.90
N GLU A 881 57.71 -44.67 -50.75
CA GLU A 881 58.12 -45.58 -49.69
C GLU A 881 56.91 -46.35 -49.17
N GLY A 882 56.77 -47.61 -49.57
CA GLY A 882 55.66 -48.50 -49.22
C GLY A 882 55.70 -48.90 -47.75
N GLY A 883 56.88 -49.27 -47.25
CA GLY A 883 57.09 -49.46 -45.82
C GLY A 883 57.99 -50.66 -45.55
N SER A 884 57.67 -51.42 -44.51
CA SER A 884 58.43 -52.66 -44.21
C SER A 884 57.56 -53.86 -43.84
N ASN A 885 56.24 -53.67 -43.76
CA ASN A 885 55.29 -54.62 -43.19
C ASN A 885 54.11 -54.99 -44.12
N GLY A 886 54.33 -55.01 -45.43
CA GLY A 886 53.46 -55.70 -46.38
C GLY A 886 54.09 -55.76 -47.77
N ALA A 887 53.34 -56.30 -48.74
CA ALA A 887 53.78 -56.45 -50.11
C ALA A 887 53.24 -55.29 -50.95
N ASP A 888 54.08 -54.29 -51.18
CA ASP A 888 53.65 -53.02 -51.75
C ASP A 888 53.70 -53.03 -53.27
N THR A 889 52.83 -52.25 -53.90
CA THR A 889 52.72 -52.11 -55.35
C THR A 889 53.02 -50.68 -55.77
N TYR A 890 54.00 -50.52 -56.62
CA TYR A 890 54.41 -49.23 -57.17
C TYR A 890 54.10 -49.20 -58.66
N ILE A 891 53.36 -48.21 -59.13
CA ILE A 891 52.90 -48.16 -60.52
C ILE A 891 53.55 -46.97 -61.25
N PHE A 892 54.16 -47.26 -62.40
CA PHE A 892 54.83 -46.30 -63.27
C PHE A 892 54.27 -46.39 -64.69
N ALA A 893 54.02 -45.24 -65.30
CA ALA A 893 53.64 -45.11 -66.70
C ALA A 893 54.48 -44.05 -67.42
N ALA A 894 54.34 -43.97 -68.75
CA ALA A 894 55.03 -42.96 -69.54
C ALA A 894 54.59 -41.54 -69.13
N GLY A 895 55.56 -40.66 -68.89
CA GLY A 895 55.34 -39.30 -68.41
C GLY A 895 55.45 -39.12 -66.89
N HIS A 896 55.69 -40.20 -66.13
CA HIS A 896 55.81 -40.11 -64.66
C HIS A 896 57.12 -39.43 -64.20
N GLY A 897 58.13 -39.33 -65.08
CA GLY A 897 59.33 -38.54 -64.82
C GLY A 897 60.43 -39.33 -64.10
N LYS A 898 60.99 -38.80 -63.00
CA LYS A 898 62.18 -39.39 -62.33
C LYS A 898 61.95 -39.72 -60.87
N ASP A 899 61.43 -40.92 -60.66
CA ASP A 899 60.96 -41.32 -59.35
C ASP A 899 62.01 -42.09 -58.57
N ILE A 900 61.88 -42.05 -57.26
CA ILE A 900 62.70 -42.77 -56.31
C ILE A 900 61.79 -43.70 -55.52
N VAL A 901 62.07 -45.01 -55.61
CA VAL A 901 61.48 -46.00 -54.71
C VAL A 901 62.49 -46.31 -53.63
N SER A 902 62.10 -46.18 -52.36
CA SER A 902 62.95 -46.47 -51.21
C SER A 902 62.26 -47.44 -50.25
N ASP A 903 62.21 -48.70 -50.65
CA ASP A 903 61.55 -49.77 -49.87
C ASP A 903 62.53 -50.64 -49.09
N TYR A 904 62.16 -51.10 -47.89
CA TYR A 904 62.87 -52.11 -47.12
C TYR A 904 61.96 -53.32 -46.77
N GLY A 905 62.10 -54.40 -47.56
CA GLY A 905 61.44 -55.67 -47.24
C GLY A 905 61.99 -56.37 -45.98
N SER A 906 61.18 -56.47 -44.92
CA SER A 906 61.57 -57.14 -43.67
C SER A 906 61.50 -58.68 -43.74
N LYS A 907 60.73 -59.23 -44.68
CA LYS A 907 60.51 -60.68 -44.86
C LYS A 907 60.31 -61.06 -46.33
N VAL A 908 60.65 -62.29 -46.67
CA VAL A 908 60.49 -62.84 -48.04
C VAL A 908 59.03 -63.06 -48.47
N GLU A 909 58.08 -62.97 -47.54
CA GLU A 909 56.64 -63.08 -47.82
C GLU A 909 56.01 -61.73 -48.20
N HIS A 910 56.77 -60.64 -48.07
CA HIS A 910 56.42 -59.26 -48.40
C HIS A 910 57.27 -58.86 -49.62
N ILE A 911 56.97 -59.44 -50.79
CA ILE A 911 57.70 -59.10 -52.03
C ILE A 911 56.93 -58.00 -52.74
N ASP A 912 57.58 -56.86 -52.90
CA ASP A 912 57.01 -55.68 -53.54
C ASP A 912 56.99 -55.84 -55.06
N THR A 913 56.04 -55.17 -55.70
CA THR A 913 55.84 -55.25 -57.15
C THR A 913 55.95 -53.86 -57.76
N LEU A 914 56.97 -53.66 -58.58
CA LEU A 914 57.11 -52.45 -59.40
C LEU A 914 56.50 -52.74 -60.77
N ILE A 915 55.37 -52.11 -61.08
CA ILE A 915 54.63 -52.26 -62.33
C ILE A 915 55.00 -51.12 -63.28
N PHE A 916 55.44 -51.46 -64.48
CA PHE A 916 55.70 -50.52 -65.57
C PHE A 916 54.64 -50.73 -66.65
N GLU A 917 53.57 -49.94 -66.60
CA GLU A 917 52.43 -50.07 -67.49
C GLU A 917 52.84 -49.77 -68.94
N GLU A 918 52.30 -50.53 -69.89
CA GLU A 918 52.60 -50.43 -71.33
C GLU A 918 54.08 -50.62 -71.74
N ALA A 919 55.00 -50.81 -70.80
CA ALA A 919 56.40 -51.13 -71.09
C ALA A 919 56.56 -52.61 -71.43
N LEU A 920 57.29 -52.90 -72.52
CA LEU A 920 57.73 -54.24 -72.85
C LEU A 920 59.13 -54.48 -72.29
N SER A 921 59.33 -55.58 -71.58
CA SER A 921 60.59 -55.90 -70.93
C SER A 921 61.85 -55.90 -71.81
N PRO A 922 61.82 -56.15 -73.15
CA PRO A 922 63.01 -56.02 -74.00
C PRO A 922 63.48 -54.57 -74.23
N ASP A 923 62.60 -53.59 -74.01
CA ASP A 923 62.87 -52.17 -74.25
C ASP A 923 63.34 -51.44 -72.98
N VAL A 924 63.37 -52.15 -71.85
CA VAL A 924 63.75 -51.62 -70.53
C VAL A 924 65.25 -51.74 -70.32
N LEU A 925 65.88 -50.64 -69.92
CA LEU A 925 67.30 -50.60 -69.57
C LEU A 925 67.49 -50.57 -68.05
N PHE A 926 68.27 -51.52 -67.53
CA PHE A 926 68.66 -51.59 -66.13
C PHE A 926 70.11 -51.15 -65.95
N GLU A 927 70.34 -50.09 -65.17
CA GLU A 927 71.66 -49.53 -64.88
C GLU A 927 71.95 -49.56 -63.37
N LYS A 928 73.21 -49.85 -63.00
CA LYS A 928 73.66 -49.72 -61.61
C LYS A 928 74.29 -48.34 -61.38
N SER A 929 73.71 -47.56 -60.46
CA SER A 929 74.27 -46.28 -60.02
C SER A 929 74.56 -46.33 -58.52
N GLY A 930 75.85 -46.44 -58.14
CA GLY A 930 76.22 -46.62 -56.74
C GLY A 930 75.65 -47.92 -56.13
N ASN A 931 74.75 -47.78 -55.15
CA ASN A 931 73.99 -48.88 -54.52
C ASN A 931 72.56 -49.02 -55.07
N ASP A 932 72.16 -48.16 -56.00
CA ASP A 932 70.78 -48.07 -56.49
C ASP A 932 70.67 -48.76 -57.85
N LEU A 933 69.48 -49.28 -58.14
CA LEU A 933 69.10 -49.80 -59.45
C LEU A 933 68.29 -48.73 -60.18
N ILE A 934 68.76 -48.30 -61.34
CA ILE A 934 68.03 -47.37 -62.22
C ILE A 934 67.31 -48.19 -63.29
N VAL A 935 66.00 -48.04 -63.39
CA VAL A 935 65.15 -48.67 -64.40
C VAL A 935 64.68 -47.59 -65.37
N LYS A 936 65.00 -47.73 -66.66
CA LYS A 936 64.55 -46.82 -67.72
C LYS A 936 63.64 -47.59 -68.68
N ALA A 937 62.33 -47.49 -68.44
CA ALA A 937 61.31 -48.23 -69.19
C ALA A 937 60.67 -47.43 -70.35
N PHE A 938 60.71 -46.09 -70.29
CA PHE A 938 59.95 -45.19 -71.18
C PHE A 938 60.82 -44.22 -71.99
N GLY A 939 62.15 -44.41 -72.02
CA GLY A 939 63.10 -43.55 -72.72
C GLY A 939 64.29 -43.15 -71.86
N ASN A 940 65.06 -42.15 -72.28
CA ASN A 940 66.27 -41.72 -71.54
C ASN A 940 66.01 -40.61 -70.51
N GLU A 941 64.88 -39.92 -70.60
CA GLU A 941 64.55 -38.78 -69.75
C GLU A 941 63.71 -39.18 -68.52
N GLU A 942 63.11 -40.38 -68.56
CA GLU A 942 62.31 -40.98 -67.49
C GLU A 942 63.07 -42.15 -66.85
N GLN A 943 63.04 -42.23 -65.53
CA GLN A 943 63.74 -43.28 -64.80
C GLN A 943 63.11 -43.54 -63.43
N VAL A 944 63.15 -44.79 -62.98
CA VAL A 944 62.83 -45.16 -61.60
C VAL A 944 64.11 -45.60 -60.91
N SER A 945 64.47 -44.92 -59.83
CA SER A 945 65.62 -45.23 -58.99
C SER A 945 65.18 -46.06 -57.79
N VAL A 946 65.43 -47.36 -57.82
CA VAL A 946 65.23 -48.26 -56.68
C VAL A 946 66.43 -48.15 -55.75
N SER A 947 66.24 -47.40 -54.68
CA SER A 947 67.28 -47.02 -53.71
C SER A 947 67.82 -48.23 -52.97
N ASN A 948 69.14 -48.26 -52.75
CA ASN A 948 69.85 -49.26 -51.96
C ASN A 948 69.69 -50.72 -52.44
N TYR A 949 69.16 -50.96 -53.64
CA TYR A 949 68.91 -52.28 -54.22
C TYR A 949 70.12 -53.24 -54.13
N PHE A 950 71.36 -52.74 -54.25
CA PHE A 950 72.58 -53.57 -54.18
C PHE A 950 73.22 -53.65 -52.78
N SER A 951 72.65 -53.01 -51.76
CA SER A 951 73.24 -52.90 -50.43
C SER A 951 73.05 -54.14 -49.56
N SER A 952 71.87 -54.79 -49.63
CA SER A 952 71.54 -55.98 -48.85
C SER A 952 70.49 -56.87 -49.54
N GLY A 953 70.17 -58.03 -48.96
CA GLY A 953 69.13 -58.92 -49.49
C GLY A 953 67.70 -58.40 -49.28
N ALA A 954 67.48 -57.58 -48.25
CA ALA A 954 66.17 -57.04 -47.89
C ALA A 954 65.65 -56.03 -48.92
N TYR A 955 66.53 -55.16 -49.44
CA TYR A 955 66.24 -54.22 -50.55
C TYR A 955 66.02 -54.89 -51.92
N ARG A 956 65.98 -56.23 -51.97
CA ARG A 956 65.76 -57.01 -53.21
C ARG A 956 64.54 -57.93 -53.11
N TYR A 957 63.70 -57.76 -52.10
CA TYR A 957 62.37 -58.38 -52.05
C TYR A 957 61.42 -57.62 -52.97
N VAL A 958 61.77 -57.57 -54.25
CA VAL A 958 61.03 -56.86 -55.28
C VAL A 958 60.95 -57.70 -56.55
N GLN A 959 59.84 -57.60 -57.27
CA GLN A 959 59.64 -58.10 -58.61
C GLN A 959 59.17 -56.96 -59.52
N PHE A 960 59.47 -57.09 -60.81
CA PHE A 960 59.22 -56.05 -61.81
C PHE A 960 58.22 -56.59 -62.83
N ALA A 961 57.05 -55.99 -62.90
CA ALA A 961 55.99 -56.35 -63.83
C ALA A 961 56.07 -55.47 -65.07
N PHE A 962 56.10 -56.10 -66.24
CA PHE A 962 55.99 -55.47 -67.56
C PHE A 962 54.82 -56.10 -68.31
N GLU A 963 54.33 -55.44 -69.35
CA GLU A 963 53.15 -55.88 -70.13
C GLU A 963 53.30 -57.32 -70.67
N ASP A 964 54.53 -57.74 -71.01
CA ASP A 964 54.80 -59.06 -71.58
C ASP A 964 55.20 -60.14 -70.57
N LYS A 965 55.74 -59.78 -69.39
CA LYS A 965 56.15 -60.72 -68.34
C LYS A 965 56.51 -60.05 -67.02
N MET A 966 56.59 -60.88 -65.97
CA MET A 966 57.17 -60.54 -64.67
C MET A 966 58.65 -60.98 -64.60
N LEU A 967 59.52 -60.12 -64.06
CA LEU A 967 60.92 -60.41 -63.78
C LEU A 967 61.18 -60.39 -62.27
N SER A 968 61.80 -61.44 -61.75
CA SER A 968 62.31 -61.47 -60.38
C SER A 968 63.55 -60.58 -60.21
N ALA A 969 63.85 -60.14 -58.98
CA ALA A 969 65.10 -59.43 -58.67
C ALA A 969 66.37 -60.17 -59.15
N ALA A 970 66.37 -61.51 -59.19
CA ALA A 970 67.48 -62.31 -59.69
C ALA A 970 67.66 -62.20 -61.22
N GLU A 971 66.55 -62.15 -61.96
CA GLU A 971 66.55 -61.97 -63.41
C GLU A 971 66.97 -60.56 -63.79
N VAL A 972 66.45 -59.53 -63.10
CA VAL A 972 66.87 -58.14 -63.28
C VAL A 972 68.35 -57.97 -62.96
N SER A 973 68.83 -58.56 -61.85
CA SER A 973 70.26 -58.50 -61.49
C SER A 973 71.18 -59.13 -62.55
N SER A 974 70.67 -60.04 -63.37
CA SER A 974 71.42 -60.69 -64.45
C SER A 974 71.35 -59.92 -65.78
N ALA A 975 70.44 -58.95 -65.90
CA ALA A 975 70.19 -58.14 -67.09
C ALA A 975 70.82 -56.74 -67.06
N ILE A 976 71.46 -56.35 -65.95
CA ILE A 976 72.14 -55.06 -65.78
C ILE A 976 73.34 -54.96 -66.72
N VAL A 977 73.48 -53.80 -67.37
CA VAL A 977 74.59 -53.47 -68.29
C VAL A 977 75.80 -52.90 -67.56
#